data_AF-A0A424XZ41-F1
#
_entry.id   AF-A0A424XZ41-F1
#
_cell.length_a   1.000
_cell.length_b   1.000
_cell.length_c   1.000
_cell.angle_alpha   90.00
_cell.angle_beta   90.00
_cell.angle_gamma   90.00
#
_symmetry.space_group_name_H-M   'P 1'
#
loop_
_entity.id
_entity.type
_entity.pdbx_description
1 polymer ?
#
loop_
_entity_poly.entity_id
_entity_poly.type
_entity_poly.pdbx_seq_one_letter_code
_entity_poly.pdbx_strand_id
1 'polypeptide(L)'
;MWVTQLLGYWSRQVFAPGTLLRKKYQYFRDLLALDRYCLEKMAEIEEVHYRGLPCDYARVIRLCAELDQGVDKLIRSIIALNPLRYRVLKEYHSKVSFYLDLSLSINDPDIEPPFVLDLNSEHNEDLAGGKAMNLGIIKNKNFPTPKGFCVTTNAFNSVISANVLRPRINDILSKVCLNQIEDFEKRCTEIQELILDAVIPDNVLEELAQELEKYKDSRLAVRSSAFGEDSDLSFAGQYKSLLKVKPENFEDAYKQVLASKYSPRAMTYRIHAGLPDELLPMAVLVLEMVDAKESGVVYSSGVKDKDEMGIYIVTGLGDKLVSGEVKAREYFIDKKKGFDFSGDLPPYLKELYNHALNLEKLFGKGQDIEWVVDKDDNLLLLQTRPLHAIKPDNDAPRLDLPVLAKGEWASPGLVSGKIFLLKSKEDISQIPQGSIVVAEGLYPELTAATNILGGVITKEGSAASHFATIAREGSVPVIINVSDAMETFKNDQLVTLDGNRGVVHDGKAEPRMLFSKKKKTWVTEKMKKILENVSTLNLKDAESDDFTPQNCRSMHDLIRFTHEMGVREMFALADRKGRGLYQAKVLDLSIPLTFRVLNLEKGLTEEGDSKPRVSLSDVTCAPFLAMFYGLNHEKIEWDHNIKHFDWEEFDKVSAGVFDPTKSSLLSSYGLLAQDYMHALIRFGYHFVVVDALLGKEKEQNYIQFSFKGGGAEESQRLMRLEAIRLVLEEYGFSIEVRGDLLKAEFNRENHDETEKRLKAIGFILGRTRLKDMSMNEEKIKNLSRKFLGELDEILAL
;
A
#
# COMPACT_ATOMS: atom_id res chain seq x y z
N MET A 1 -31.17 7.69 -31.82
CA MET A 1 -31.01 7.94 -30.36
C MET A 1 -30.51 9.36 -30.03
N TRP A 2 -29.62 9.96 -30.83
CA TRP A 2 -29.06 11.30 -30.60
C TRP A 2 -30.04 12.44 -30.92
N VAL A 3 -30.72 12.35 -32.07
CA VAL A 3 -31.76 13.33 -32.51
C VAL A 3 -32.94 13.35 -31.54
N THR A 4 -33.30 12.20 -30.96
CA THR A 4 -34.38 12.09 -29.97
C THR A 4 -33.99 12.66 -28.59
N GLN A 5 -32.72 12.57 -28.17
CA GLN A 5 -32.22 13.23 -26.95
C GLN A 5 -32.15 14.75 -27.10
N LEU A 6 -31.70 15.24 -28.27
CA LEU A 6 -31.67 16.67 -28.59
C LEU A 6 -33.09 17.24 -28.71
N LEU A 7 -33.98 16.60 -29.47
CA LEU A 7 -35.39 17.01 -29.56
C LEU A 7 -36.08 16.99 -28.18
N GLY A 8 -35.76 16.01 -27.33
CA GLY A 8 -36.25 15.92 -25.95
C GLY A 8 -35.68 16.97 -24.99
N TYR A 9 -34.46 17.48 -25.24
CA TYR A 9 -33.85 18.60 -24.52
C TYR A 9 -34.52 19.92 -24.89
N TRP A 10 -34.66 20.17 -26.20
CA TRP A 10 -35.31 21.38 -26.73
C TRP A 10 -36.82 21.42 -26.43
N SER A 11 -37.55 20.31 -26.54
CA SER A 11 -38.99 20.28 -26.25
C SER A 11 -39.27 20.52 -24.76
N ARG A 12 -38.46 19.99 -23.84
CA ARG A 12 -38.63 20.23 -22.39
C ARG A 12 -38.24 21.64 -21.97
N GLN A 13 -37.26 22.24 -22.64
CA GLN A 13 -36.86 23.62 -22.41
C GLN A 13 -37.97 24.62 -22.79
N VAL A 14 -38.85 24.23 -23.72
CA VAL A 14 -39.96 25.07 -24.20
C VAL A 14 -41.29 24.74 -23.52
N PHE A 15 -41.57 23.48 -23.18
CA PHE A 15 -42.92 23.04 -22.76
C PHE A 15 -43.04 22.52 -21.31
N ALA A 16 -41.95 22.27 -20.57
CA ALA A 16 -42.01 21.76 -19.18
C ALA A 16 -40.76 22.15 -18.33
N PRO A 17 -40.58 23.46 -18.03
CA PRO A 17 -39.35 23.97 -17.40
C PRO A 17 -39.06 23.37 -16.01
N GLY A 18 -40.08 23.10 -15.18
CA GLY A 18 -39.90 22.48 -13.85
C GLY A 18 -39.35 21.04 -13.90
N THR A 19 -39.80 20.23 -14.87
CA THR A 19 -39.34 18.85 -15.05
C THR A 19 -37.91 18.78 -15.59
N LEU A 20 -37.52 19.75 -16.43
CA LEU A 20 -36.15 19.88 -16.91
C LEU A 20 -35.21 20.31 -15.79
N LEU A 21 -35.61 21.27 -14.95
CA LEU A 21 -34.81 21.73 -13.82
C LEU A 21 -34.60 20.62 -12.79
N ARG A 22 -35.64 19.87 -12.42
CA ARG A 22 -35.53 18.72 -11.50
C ARG A 22 -34.58 17.66 -12.02
N LYS A 23 -34.60 17.40 -13.34
CA LYS A 23 -33.70 16.43 -13.97
C LYS A 23 -32.25 16.94 -14.04
N LYS A 24 -32.03 18.24 -14.30
CA LYS A 24 -30.69 18.86 -14.23
C LYS A 24 -30.16 18.86 -12.80
N TYR A 25 -30.99 19.19 -11.82
CA TYR A 25 -30.64 19.10 -10.41
C TYR A 25 -30.22 17.68 -10.01
N GLN A 26 -30.95 16.66 -10.46
CA GLN A 26 -30.53 15.27 -10.23
C GLN A 26 -29.14 14.98 -10.81
N TYR A 27 -28.87 15.37 -12.06
CA TYR A 27 -27.54 15.20 -12.65
C TYR A 27 -26.44 15.97 -11.92
N PHE A 28 -26.77 17.14 -11.34
CA PHE A 28 -25.83 17.90 -10.52
C PHE A 28 -25.56 17.20 -9.18
N ARG A 29 -26.57 16.64 -8.52
CA ARG A 29 -26.37 15.82 -7.32
C ARG A 29 -25.51 14.59 -7.61
N ASP A 30 -25.78 13.91 -8.72
CA ASP A 30 -24.99 12.76 -9.15
C ASP A 30 -23.53 13.18 -9.43
N LEU A 31 -23.33 14.35 -10.05
CA LEU A 31 -22.01 14.95 -10.27
C LEU A 31 -21.27 15.17 -8.95
N LEU A 32 -21.88 15.79 -7.94
CA LEU A 32 -21.25 16.02 -6.63
C LEU A 32 -20.95 14.71 -5.88
N ALA A 33 -21.80 13.68 -6.01
CA ALA A 33 -21.54 12.37 -5.44
C ALA A 33 -20.33 11.68 -6.12
N LEU A 34 -20.26 11.75 -7.44
CA LEU A 34 -19.15 11.17 -8.23
C LEU A 34 -17.83 11.93 -8.01
N ASP A 35 -17.88 13.25 -7.85
CA ASP A 35 -16.72 14.09 -7.51
C ASP A 35 -16.10 13.62 -6.18
N ARG A 36 -16.94 13.45 -5.15
CA ARG A 36 -16.52 12.89 -3.86
C ARG A 36 -15.89 11.51 -3.99
N TYR A 37 -16.51 10.61 -4.75
CA TYR A 37 -15.99 9.26 -4.99
C TYR A 37 -14.62 9.28 -5.68
N CYS A 38 -14.44 10.14 -6.70
CA CYS A 38 -13.15 10.23 -7.41
C CYS A 38 -12.05 10.77 -6.50
N LEU A 39 -12.34 11.78 -5.69
CA LEU A 39 -11.38 12.33 -4.72
C LEU A 39 -10.97 11.30 -3.65
N GLU A 40 -11.89 10.42 -3.21
CA GLU A 40 -11.57 9.31 -2.32
C GLU A 40 -10.62 8.31 -2.98
N LYS A 41 -10.89 7.93 -4.23
CA LYS A 41 -10.04 6.97 -4.96
C LYS A 41 -8.65 7.52 -5.23
N MET A 42 -8.54 8.82 -5.54
CA MET A 42 -7.24 9.49 -5.61
C MET A 42 -6.49 9.43 -4.28
N ALA A 43 -7.17 9.71 -3.17
CA ALA A 43 -6.55 9.65 -1.84
C ALA A 43 -6.05 8.23 -1.51
N GLU A 44 -6.80 7.18 -1.86
CA GLU A 44 -6.35 5.78 -1.70
C GLU A 44 -5.07 5.50 -2.51
N ILE A 45 -4.97 6.00 -3.74
CA ILE A 45 -3.78 5.85 -4.60
C ILE A 45 -2.58 6.61 -4.00
N GLU A 46 -2.80 7.83 -3.52
CA GLU A 46 -1.77 8.65 -2.87
C GLU A 46 -1.24 7.99 -1.59
N GLU A 47 -2.11 7.37 -0.81
CA GLU A 47 -1.74 6.72 0.45
C GLU A 47 -0.71 5.60 0.25
N VAL A 48 -0.87 4.79 -0.82
CA VAL A 48 0.10 3.74 -1.18
C VAL A 48 1.51 4.32 -1.33
N HIS A 49 1.64 5.49 -1.97
CA HIS A 49 2.95 6.11 -2.18
C HIS A 49 3.48 6.86 -0.96
N TYR A 50 2.65 7.69 -0.32
CA TYR A 50 3.11 8.60 0.73
C TYR A 50 3.23 7.91 2.10
N ARG A 51 2.30 7.01 2.45
CA ARG A 51 2.35 6.24 3.70
C ARG A 51 3.14 4.95 3.60
N GLY A 52 3.50 4.52 2.38
CA GLY A 52 4.29 3.30 2.17
C GLY A 52 3.56 2.04 2.62
N LEU A 53 2.23 2.02 2.49
CA LEU A 53 1.42 0.86 2.84
C LEU A 53 1.81 -0.32 1.94
N PRO A 54 2.25 -1.46 2.49
CA PRO A 54 2.54 -2.64 1.70
C PRO A 54 1.25 -3.15 1.03
N CYS A 55 1.18 -3.07 -0.29
CA CYS A 55 0.10 -3.65 -1.06
C CYS A 55 0.61 -4.22 -2.38
N ASP A 56 -0.13 -5.18 -2.92
CA ASP A 56 0.15 -5.71 -4.23
C ASP A 56 -0.06 -4.65 -5.32
N TYR A 57 0.73 -4.70 -6.40
CA TYR A 57 0.57 -3.79 -7.53
C TYR A 57 -0.78 -3.94 -8.24
N ALA A 58 -1.38 -5.14 -8.21
CA ALA A 58 -2.74 -5.38 -8.70
C ALA A 58 -3.79 -4.49 -7.98
N ARG A 59 -3.55 -4.13 -6.71
CA ARG A 59 -4.42 -3.18 -5.99
C ARG A 59 -4.30 -1.77 -6.57
N VAL A 60 -3.08 -1.33 -6.89
CA VAL A 60 -2.84 -0.03 -7.52
C VAL A 60 -3.55 0.06 -8.87
N ILE A 61 -3.41 -0.99 -9.70
CA ILE A 61 -4.11 -1.09 -10.99
C ILE A 61 -5.63 -0.98 -10.79
N ARG A 62 -6.19 -1.73 -9.83
CA ARG A 62 -7.63 -1.69 -9.54
C ARG A 62 -8.09 -0.29 -9.12
N LEU A 63 -7.38 0.37 -8.21
CA LEU A 63 -7.73 1.72 -7.74
C LEU A 63 -7.70 2.75 -8.87
N CYS A 64 -6.70 2.67 -9.76
CA CYS A 64 -6.61 3.55 -10.92
C CYS A 64 -7.77 3.31 -11.91
N ALA A 65 -8.14 2.05 -12.15
CA ALA A 65 -9.30 1.71 -12.99
C ALA A 65 -10.63 2.19 -12.37
N GLU A 66 -10.80 2.04 -11.04
CA GLU A 66 -11.95 2.54 -10.30
C GLU A 66 -12.07 4.07 -10.38
N LEU A 67 -10.94 4.78 -10.29
CA LEU A 67 -10.87 6.23 -10.47
C LEU A 67 -11.25 6.63 -11.90
N ASP A 68 -10.64 6.01 -12.91
CA ASP A 68 -10.91 6.28 -14.32
C ASP A 68 -12.41 6.13 -14.66
N GLN A 69 -13.03 5.03 -14.20
CA GLN A 69 -14.46 4.81 -14.34
C GLN A 69 -15.30 5.85 -13.60
N GLY A 70 -14.86 6.29 -12.43
CA GLY A 70 -15.48 7.38 -11.67
C GLY A 70 -15.47 8.69 -12.48
N VAL A 71 -14.34 9.03 -13.08
CA VAL A 71 -14.16 10.23 -13.90
C VAL A 71 -15.01 10.17 -15.18
N ASP A 72 -15.09 9.03 -15.86
CA ASP A 72 -16.00 8.86 -17.01
C ASP A 72 -17.47 9.12 -16.60
N LYS A 73 -17.92 8.53 -15.48
CA LYS A 73 -19.27 8.79 -14.95
C LYS A 73 -19.48 10.26 -14.61
N LEU A 74 -18.50 10.91 -13.98
CA LEU A 74 -18.53 12.34 -13.65
C LEU A 74 -18.68 13.21 -14.91
N ILE A 75 -17.92 12.90 -15.96
CA ILE A 75 -17.98 13.57 -17.26
C ILE A 75 -19.35 13.35 -17.94
N ARG A 76 -19.92 12.15 -17.84
CA ARG A 76 -21.28 11.89 -18.34
C ARG A 76 -22.33 12.75 -17.63
N SER A 77 -22.19 12.99 -16.33
CA SER A 77 -23.10 13.86 -15.57
C SER A 77 -23.04 15.32 -16.01
N ILE A 78 -21.85 15.90 -16.22
CA ILE A 78 -21.74 17.29 -16.73
C ILE A 78 -22.21 17.42 -18.19
N ILE A 79 -21.99 16.38 -19.02
CA ILE A 79 -22.56 16.33 -20.37
C ILE A 79 -24.09 16.27 -20.30
N ALA A 80 -24.67 15.56 -19.34
CA ALA A 80 -26.12 15.53 -19.16
C ALA A 80 -26.69 16.89 -18.71
N LEU A 81 -25.92 17.69 -17.96
CA LEU A 81 -26.27 19.07 -17.58
C LEU A 81 -26.30 20.01 -18.80
N ASN A 82 -25.29 19.90 -19.67
CA ASN A 82 -25.17 20.68 -20.91
C ASN A 82 -24.45 19.89 -22.03
N PRO A 83 -25.21 19.19 -22.89
CA PRO A 83 -24.62 18.27 -23.87
C PRO A 83 -23.76 18.92 -24.96
N LEU A 84 -23.99 20.20 -25.26
CA LEU A 84 -23.30 20.91 -26.34
C LEU A 84 -21.93 21.41 -25.92
N ARG A 85 -21.80 21.86 -24.66
CA ARG A 85 -20.58 22.54 -24.18
C ARG A 85 -19.48 21.59 -23.75
N TYR A 86 -19.84 20.44 -23.18
CA TYR A 86 -18.87 19.58 -22.48
C TYR A 86 -18.55 18.27 -23.18
N ARG A 87 -19.08 18.05 -24.39
CA ARG A 87 -18.86 16.80 -25.14
C ARG A 87 -17.38 16.50 -25.38
N VAL A 88 -16.57 17.54 -25.58
CA VAL A 88 -15.13 17.43 -25.84
C VAL A 88 -14.36 16.82 -24.66
N LEU A 89 -14.90 16.86 -23.43
CA LEU A 89 -14.24 16.27 -22.26
C LEU A 89 -14.02 14.77 -22.39
N LYS A 90 -14.82 14.06 -23.20
CA LYS A 90 -14.59 12.64 -23.47
C LYS A 90 -13.24 12.39 -24.15
N GLU A 91 -12.86 13.26 -25.08
CA GLU A 91 -11.58 13.12 -25.81
C GLU A 91 -10.39 13.36 -24.87
N TYR A 92 -10.48 14.36 -23.99
CA TYR A 92 -9.44 14.62 -23.00
C TYR A 92 -9.37 13.54 -21.92
N HIS A 93 -10.51 12.99 -21.48
CA HIS A 93 -10.52 11.83 -20.60
C HIS A 93 -9.87 10.62 -21.25
N SER A 94 -10.21 10.27 -22.49
CA SER A 94 -9.54 9.18 -23.21
C SER A 94 -8.03 9.40 -23.34
N LYS A 95 -7.58 10.65 -23.53
CA LYS A 95 -6.15 10.98 -23.59
C LYS A 95 -5.45 10.78 -22.24
N VAL A 96 -6.03 11.28 -21.14
CA VAL A 96 -5.48 11.11 -19.78
C VAL A 96 -5.49 9.64 -19.38
N SER A 97 -6.59 8.93 -19.66
CA SER A 97 -6.76 7.49 -19.43
C SER A 97 -5.68 6.68 -20.15
N PHE A 98 -5.41 6.98 -21.43
CA PHE A 98 -4.33 6.34 -22.19
C PHE A 98 -2.94 6.50 -21.54
N TYR A 99 -2.59 7.70 -21.07
CA TYR A 99 -1.30 7.91 -20.40
C TYR A 99 -1.24 7.24 -19.02
N LEU A 100 -2.37 7.18 -18.31
CA LEU A 100 -2.48 6.43 -17.08
C LEU A 100 -2.26 4.93 -17.32
N ASP A 101 -2.92 4.35 -18.32
CA ASP A 101 -2.75 2.94 -18.70
C ASP A 101 -1.31 2.63 -19.11
N LEU A 102 -0.68 3.52 -19.89
CA LEU A 102 0.73 3.39 -20.27
C LEU A 102 1.65 3.47 -19.04
N SER A 103 1.29 4.28 -18.03
CA SER A 103 2.05 4.35 -16.79
C SER A 103 1.88 3.10 -15.93
N LEU A 104 0.73 2.43 -16.01
CA LEU A 104 0.38 1.22 -15.27
C LEU A 104 0.92 -0.06 -15.90
N SER A 105 1.12 -0.07 -17.22
CA SER A 105 1.48 -1.27 -17.97
C SER A 105 2.79 -1.91 -17.49
N ILE A 106 2.78 -3.23 -17.52
CA ILE A 106 3.95 -4.10 -17.40
C ILE A 106 4.09 -4.79 -18.76
N ASN A 107 5.33 -5.05 -19.19
CA ASN A 107 5.57 -5.75 -20.45
C ASN A 107 4.92 -7.13 -20.41
N ASP A 108 4.36 -7.55 -21.54
CA ASP A 108 3.83 -8.89 -21.67
C ASP A 108 4.96 -9.92 -21.50
N PRO A 109 4.73 -10.99 -20.71
CA PRO A 109 5.71 -12.03 -20.53
C PRO A 109 5.91 -12.82 -21.83
N ASP A 110 7.14 -13.27 -22.07
CA ASP A 110 7.43 -14.20 -23.15
C ASP A 110 6.84 -15.59 -22.82
N ILE A 111 6.15 -16.17 -23.80
CA ILE A 111 5.46 -17.46 -23.72
C ILE A 111 5.99 -18.47 -24.75
N GLU A 112 6.97 -18.05 -25.55
CA GLU A 112 7.53 -18.85 -26.63
C GLU A 112 8.72 -19.71 -26.14
N PRO A 113 9.10 -20.77 -26.87
CA PRO A 113 10.26 -21.59 -26.52
C PRO A 113 11.56 -20.79 -26.42
N PRO A 114 12.56 -21.27 -25.66
CA PRO A 114 12.66 -22.62 -25.10
C PRO A 114 11.92 -22.79 -23.77
N PHE A 115 11.27 -23.94 -23.58
CA PHE A 115 10.64 -24.32 -22.31
C PHE A 115 11.59 -25.08 -21.39
N VAL A 116 12.62 -25.69 -21.96
CA VAL A 116 13.63 -26.49 -21.25
C VAL A 116 15.03 -26.04 -21.66
N LEU A 117 15.91 -25.92 -20.67
CA LEU A 117 17.31 -25.56 -20.86
C LEU A 117 18.22 -26.63 -20.27
N ASP A 118 19.27 -26.99 -21.02
CA ASP A 118 20.36 -27.80 -20.49
C ASP A 118 21.27 -26.95 -19.59
N LEU A 119 21.68 -27.47 -18.43
CA LEU A 119 22.64 -26.81 -17.55
C LEU A 119 24.08 -26.75 -18.12
N ASN A 120 24.34 -27.37 -19.27
CA ASN A 120 25.65 -27.33 -19.95
C ASN A 120 25.95 -26.01 -20.69
N SER A 121 25.10 -24.99 -20.58
CA SER A 121 25.31 -23.67 -21.18
C SER A 121 24.99 -22.55 -20.18
N GLU A 122 25.62 -21.38 -20.37
CA GLU A 122 25.34 -20.21 -19.54
C GLU A 122 24.01 -19.60 -20.01
N HIS A 123 23.10 -19.36 -19.07
CA HIS A 123 21.76 -18.81 -19.32
C HIS A 123 21.57 -17.48 -18.63
N ASN A 124 20.60 -16.69 -19.09
CA ASN A 124 20.21 -15.47 -18.41
C ASN A 124 19.31 -15.79 -17.19
N GLU A 125 19.44 -15.02 -16.12
CA GLU A 125 18.61 -15.10 -14.91
C GLU A 125 17.12 -14.92 -15.23
N ASP A 126 16.77 -14.05 -16.20
CA ASP A 126 15.38 -13.83 -16.61
C ASP A 126 14.69 -15.11 -17.10
N LEU A 127 15.47 -16.06 -17.65
CA LEU A 127 14.96 -17.29 -18.26
C LEU A 127 15.09 -18.52 -17.35
N ALA A 128 16.23 -18.65 -16.66
CA ALA A 128 16.57 -19.81 -15.84
C ALA A 128 16.43 -19.57 -14.32
N GLY A 129 16.31 -18.32 -13.89
CA GLY A 129 16.40 -17.91 -12.49
C GLY A 129 17.82 -18.04 -11.92
N GLY A 130 18.00 -17.54 -10.68
CA GLY A 130 19.32 -17.41 -10.06
C GLY A 130 20.05 -18.75 -9.88
N LYS A 131 19.35 -19.77 -9.36
CA LYS A 131 19.97 -21.06 -9.01
C LYS A 131 20.44 -21.83 -10.23
N ALA A 132 19.57 -21.96 -11.24
CA ALA A 132 19.93 -22.68 -12.46
C ALA A 132 20.99 -21.92 -13.27
N MET A 133 20.93 -20.58 -13.32
CA MET A 133 22.00 -19.75 -13.91
C MET A 133 23.34 -20.01 -13.23
N ASN A 134 23.40 -19.91 -11.89
CA ASN A 134 24.62 -20.11 -11.12
C ASN A 134 25.19 -21.52 -11.32
N LEU A 135 24.34 -22.55 -11.35
CA LEU A 135 24.76 -23.92 -11.66
C LEU A 135 25.30 -24.06 -13.08
N GLY A 136 24.66 -23.45 -14.08
CA GLY A 136 25.15 -23.47 -15.46
C GLY A 136 26.52 -22.81 -15.60
N ILE A 137 26.74 -21.68 -14.91
CA ILE A 137 28.05 -20.99 -14.86
C ILE A 137 29.13 -21.92 -14.31
N ILE A 138 28.92 -22.53 -13.14
CA ILE A 138 29.97 -23.38 -12.53
C ILE A 138 30.19 -24.67 -13.32
N LYS A 139 29.14 -25.25 -13.92
CA LYS A 139 29.26 -26.43 -14.76
C LYS A 139 30.14 -26.15 -15.99
N ASN A 140 29.99 -24.99 -16.62
CA ASN A 140 30.85 -24.55 -17.73
C ASN A 140 32.30 -24.26 -17.32
N LYS A 141 32.56 -24.03 -16.03
CA LYS A 141 33.91 -23.95 -15.47
C LYS A 141 34.45 -25.31 -15.00
N ASN A 142 33.78 -26.41 -15.35
CA ASN A 142 34.13 -27.79 -14.98
C ASN A 142 34.09 -28.07 -13.47
N PHE A 143 33.29 -27.33 -12.70
CA PHE A 143 33.00 -27.74 -11.32
C PHE A 143 32.12 -29.00 -11.34
N PRO A 144 32.29 -29.91 -10.36
CA PRO A 144 31.50 -31.14 -10.33
C PRO A 144 30.07 -30.82 -9.90
N THR A 145 29.10 -31.02 -10.79
CA THR A 145 27.66 -30.82 -10.50
C THR A 145 26.88 -32.05 -10.94
N PRO A 146 25.70 -32.34 -10.33
CA PRO A 146 24.80 -33.34 -10.86
C PRO A 146 24.36 -33.01 -12.29
N LYS A 147 23.89 -34.04 -13.02
CA LYS A 147 23.14 -33.82 -14.26
C LYS A 147 21.79 -33.20 -13.95
N GLY A 148 21.25 -32.45 -14.89
CA GLY A 148 19.98 -31.76 -14.70
C GLY A 148 19.69 -30.79 -15.83
N PHE A 149 18.52 -30.17 -15.73
CA PHE A 149 17.98 -29.20 -16.66
C PHE A 149 17.17 -28.14 -15.90
N CYS A 150 16.77 -27.09 -16.59
CA CYS A 150 15.91 -26.04 -16.05
C CYS A 150 14.64 -25.94 -16.90
N VAL A 151 13.48 -25.93 -16.25
CA VAL A 151 12.21 -25.53 -16.86
C VAL A 151 12.12 -24.01 -16.76
N THR A 152 11.93 -23.34 -17.89
CA THR A 152 12.12 -21.88 -17.99
C THR A 152 10.96 -21.07 -17.43
N THR A 153 11.21 -19.79 -17.21
CA THR A 153 10.16 -18.79 -16.93
C THR A 153 9.14 -18.69 -18.06
N ASN A 154 9.54 -18.90 -19.32
CA ASN A 154 8.62 -18.96 -20.47
C ASN A 154 7.63 -20.12 -20.34
N ALA A 155 8.06 -21.29 -19.85
CA ALA A 155 7.16 -22.41 -19.58
C ALA A 155 6.11 -22.06 -18.51
N PHE A 156 6.52 -21.37 -17.44
CA PHE A 156 5.59 -20.83 -16.44
C PHE A 156 4.60 -19.85 -17.06
N ASN A 157 5.07 -18.88 -17.85
CA ASN A 157 4.21 -17.89 -18.50
C ASN A 157 3.22 -18.54 -19.47
N SER A 158 3.65 -19.58 -20.20
CA SER A 158 2.80 -20.39 -21.08
C SER A 158 1.68 -21.08 -20.31
N VAL A 159 1.98 -21.70 -19.14
CA VAL A 159 0.96 -22.28 -18.23
C VAL A 159 -0.03 -21.22 -17.75
N ILE A 160 0.45 -20.05 -17.31
CA ILE A 160 -0.41 -18.96 -16.84
C ILE A 160 -1.33 -18.45 -17.97
N SER A 161 -0.80 -18.31 -19.18
CA SER A 161 -1.51 -17.81 -20.36
C SER A 161 -2.58 -18.79 -20.85
N ALA A 162 -2.22 -20.06 -21.07
CA ALA A 162 -3.12 -21.09 -21.59
C ALA A 162 -4.34 -21.34 -20.69
N ASN A 163 -4.19 -21.13 -19.38
CA ASN A 163 -5.26 -21.30 -18.40
C ASN A 163 -5.99 -19.99 -18.04
N VAL A 164 -5.61 -18.86 -18.66
CA VAL A 164 -6.17 -17.52 -18.39
C VAL A 164 -6.14 -17.18 -16.89
N LEU A 165 -5.04 -17.52 -16.22
CA LEU A 165 -4.94 -17.40 -14.76
C LEU A 165 -4.65 -15.96 -14.32
N ARG A 166 -3.95 -15.17 -15.15
CA ARG A 166 -3.52 -13.80 -14.79
C ARG A 166 -4.66 -12.90 -14.31
N PRO A 167 -5.82 -12.79 -14.98
CA PRO A 167 -6.93 -11.96 -14.48
C PRO A 167 -7.48 -12.43 -13.12
N ARG A 168 -7.57 -13.75 -12.90
CA ARG A 168 -8.08 -14.32 -11.65
C ARG A 168 -7.11 -14.08 -10.49
N ILE A 169 -5.82 -14.33 -10.72
CA ILE A 169 -4.75 -14.06 -9.76
C ILE A 169 -4.75 -12.57 -9.39
N ASN A 170 -4.81 -11.68 -10.37
CA ASN A 170 -4.78 -10.23 -10.13
C ASN A 170 -6.02 -9.74 -9.38
N ASP A 171 -7.21 -10.31 -9.62
CA ASP A 171 -8.40 -9.99 -8.82
C ASP A 171 -8.22 -10.35 -7.34
N ILE A 172 -7.70 -11.54 -7.05
CA ILE A 172 -7.42 -11.99 -5.68
C ILE A 172 -6.35 -11.10 -5.04
N LEU A 173 -5.22 -10.89 -5.72
CA LEU A 173 -4.11 -10.06 -5.25
C LEU A 173 -4.51 -8.61 -4.98
N SER A 174 -5.41 -8.04 -5.78
CA SER A 174 -5.90 -6.66 -5.58
C SER A 174 -6.61 -6.48 -4.23
N LYS A 175 -7.12 -7.55 -3.63
CA LYS A 175 -7.89 -7.56 -2.38
C LYS A 175 -7.07 -7.96 -1.17
N VAL A 176 -5.82 -8.41 -1.37
CA VAL A 176 -4.92 -8.82 -0.29
C VAL A 176 -4.62 -7.67 0.67
N CYS A 177 -4.79 -7.95 1.97
CA CYS A 177 -4.49 -7.03 3.07
C CYS A 177 -3.64 -7.74 4.13
N LEU A 178 -2.37 -7.34 4.29
CA LEU A 178 -1.43 -8.00 5.21
C LEU A 178 -1.77 -7.84 6.69
N ASN A 179 -2.67 -6.92 7.04
CA ASN A 179 -3.13 -6.72 8.41
C ASN A 179 -4.25 -7.70 8.83
N GLN A 180 -4.80 -8.49 7.91
CA GLN A 180 -5.84 -9.48 8.15
C GLN A 180 -5.32 -10.88 7.82
N ILE A 181 -4.68 -11.53 8.80
CA ILE A 181 -3.94 -12.78 8.59
C ILE A 181 -4.84 -13.91 8.03
N GLU A 182 -6.04 -14.10 8.59
CA GLU A 182 -6.95 -15.18 8.15
C GLU A 182 -7.43 -15.00 6.70
N ASP A 183 -7.82 -13.78 6.29
CA ASP A 183 -8.23 -13.49 4.91
C ASP A 183 -7.04 -13.60 3.96
N PHE A 184 -5.86 -13.18 4.40
CA PHE A 184 -4.62 -13.28 3.63
C PHE A 184 -4.26 -14.74 3.31
N GLU A 185 -4.24 -15.62 4.31
CA GLU A 185 -3.90 -17.04 4.11
C GLU A 185 -4.92 -17.72 3.20
N LYS A 186 -6.21 -17.44 3.38
CA LYS A 186 -7.26 -17.95 2.50
C LYS A 186 -7.03 -17.55 1.03
N ARG A 187 -6.66 -16.31 0.77
CA ARG A 187 -6.35 -15.81 -0.59
C ARG A 187 -5.10 -16.45 -1.17
N CYS A 188 -4.07 -16.70 -0.35
CA CYS A 188 -2.89 -17.47 -0.77
C CYS A 188 -3.32 -18.86 -1.24
N THR A 189 -4.08 -19.59 -0.42
CA THR A 189 -4.57 -20.94 -0.75
C THR A 189 -5.42 -20.93 -2.04
N GLU A 190 -6.31 -19.95 -2.20
CA GLU A 190 -7.13 -19.80 -3.41
C GLU A 190 -6.24 -19.71 -4.66
N ILE A 191 -5.18 -18.89 -4.64
CA ILE A 191 -4.26 -18.80 -5.78
C ILE A 191 -3.47 -20.10 -5.97
N GLN A 192 -3.05 -20.77 -4.90
CA GLN A 192 -2.32 -22.03 -5.00
C GLN A 192 -3.16 -23.12 -5.66
N GLU A 193 -4.44 -23.23 -5.31
CA GLU A 193 -5.39 -24.16 -5.94
C GLU A 193 -5.53 -23.87 -7.44
N LEU A 194 -5.60 -22.60 -7.85
CA LEU A 194 -5.61 -22.24 -9.29
C LEU A 194 -4.41 -22.77 -10.05
N ILE A 195 -3.22 -22.75 -9.43
CA ILE A 195 -1.99 -23.23 -10.07
C ILE A 195 -1.95 -24.77 -10.10
N LEU A 196 -2.41 -25.44 -9.04
CA LEU A 196 -2.45 -26.90 -8.97
C LEU A 196 -3.44 -27.49 -9.98
N ASP A 197 -4.58 -26.82 -10.20
CA ASP A 197 -5.61 -27.22 -11.17
C ASP A 197 -5.24 -26.87 -12.63
N ALA A 198 -4.18 -26.08 -12.86
CA ALA A 198 -3.79 -25.63 -14.18
C ALA A 198 -3.37 -26.80 -15.10
N VAL A 199 -3.74 -26.74 -16.37
CA VAL A 199 -3.30 -27.67 -17.41
C VAL A 199 -1.96 -27.21 -17.97
N ILE A 200 -0.97 -28.10 -18.07
CA ILE A 200 0.31 -27.77 -18.73
C ILE A 200 0.09 -27.85 -20.25
N PRO A 201 0.44 -26.82 -21.03
CA PRO A 201 0.28 -26.83 -22.48
C PRO A 201 1.04 -27.97 -23.18
N ASP A 202 0.47 -28.53 -24.25
CA ASP A 202 1.03 -29.69 -24.96
C ASP A 202 2.46 -29.44 -25.46
N ASN A 203 2.75 -28.25 -25.99
CA ASN A 203 4.09 -27.88 -26.46
C ASN A 203 5.14 -27.88 -25.32
N VAL A 204 4.74 -27.47 -24.11
CA VAL A 204 5.60 -27.53 -22.92
C VAL A 204 5.79 -28.99 -22.49
N LEU A 205 4.72 -29.79 -22.49
CA LEU A 205 4.78 -31.22 -22.16
C LEU A 205 5.66 -32.02 -23.13
N GLU A 206 5.59 -31.72 -24.44
CA GLU A 206 6.40 -32.38 -25.46
C GLU A 206 7.91 -32.14 -25.25
N GLU A 207 8.32 -30.90 -25.00
CA GLU A 207 9.73 -30.56 -24.72
C GLU A 207 10.20 -31.16 -23.39
N LEU A 208 9.35 -31.13 -22.35
CA LEU A 208 9.63 -31.79 -21.08
C LEU A 208 9.77 -33.30 -21.21
N ALA A 209 8.89 -33.97 -21.96
CA ALA A 209 8.93 -35.42 -22.15
C ALA A 209 10.21 -35.86 -22.87
N GLN A 210 10.65 -35.10 -23.88
CA GLN A 210 11.92 -35.35 -24.57
C GLN A 210 13.12 -35.26 -23.63
N GLU A 211 13.14 -34.27 -22.73
CA GLU A 211 14.22 -34.12 -21.76
C GLU A 211 14.16 -35.19 -20.66
N LEU A 212 12.96 -35.47 -20.14
CA LEU A 212 12.73 -36.44 -19.05
C LEU A 212 13.09 -37.88 -19.45
N GLU A 213 13.01 -38.24 -20.74
CA GLU A 213 13.44 -39.56 -21.23
C GLU A 213 14.92 -39.85 -20.91
N LYS A 214 15.77 -38.81 -20.85
CA LYS A 214 17.18 -38.93 -20.45
C LYS A 214 17.34 -39.35 -18.98
N TYR A 215 16.30 -39.19 -18.16
CA TYR A 215 16.28 -39.40 -16.72
C TYR A 215 15.28 -40.47 -16.28
N LYS A 216 14.73 -41.27 -17.20
CA LYS A 216 13.65 -42.24 -16.90
C LYS A 216 13.93 -43.21 -15.76
N ASP A 217 15.19 -43.63 -15.61
CA ASP A 217 15.64 -44.57 -14.58
C ASP A 217 16.17 -43.86 -13.32
N SER A 218 16.09 -42.53 -13.28
CA SER A 218 16.62 -41.68 -12.20
C SER A 218 15.52 -41.22 -11.26
N ARG A 219 15.94 -40.68 -10.11
CA ARG A 219 15.08 -39.86 -9.24
C ARG A 219 15.50 -38.40 -9.42
N LEU A 220 14.56 -37.48 -9.27
CA LEU A 220 14.74 -36.06 -9.51
C LEU A 220 14.58 -35.25 -8.22
N ALA A 221 15.37 -34.18 -8.10
CA ALA A 221 15.15 -33.09 -7.17
C ALA A 221 14.61 -31.89 -7.96
N VAL A 222 13.36 -31.51 -7.68
CA VAL A 222 12.63 -30.43 -8.36
C VAL A 222 12.60 -29.23 -7.42
N ARG A 223 13.32 -28.16 -7.78
CA ARG A 223 13.58 -26.99 -6.92
C ARG A 223 13.13 -25.71 -7.61
N SER A 224 12.64 -24.74 -6.86
CA SER A 224 12.44 -23.39 -7.37
C SER A 224 13.77 -22.78 -7.82
N SER A 225 13.69 -21.96 -8.87
CA SER A 225 14.75 -21.08 -9.34
C SER A 225 14.08 -19.78 -9.79
N ALA A 226 13.60 -18.97 -8.86
CA ALA A 226 12.91 -17.73 -9.19
C ALA A 226 13.91 -16.62 -9.56
N PHE A 227 13.48 -15.68 -10.41
CA PHE A 227 14.22 -14.44 -10.66
C PHE A 227 14.39 -13.65 -9.36
N GLY A 228 15.62 -13.18 -9.09
CA GLY A 228 15.93 -12.43 -7.87
C GLY A 228 16.03 -13.28 -6.60
N GLU A 229 15.83 -14.60 -6.67
CA GLU A 229 15.97 -15.52 -5.52
C GLU A 229 17.35 -15.46 -4.87
N ASP A 230 18.39 -15.22 -5.69
CA ASP A 230 19.80 -15.11 -5.29
C ASP A 230 20.35 -13.67 -5.34
N SER A 231 19.47 -12.67 -5.41
CA SER A 231 19.83 -11.23 -5.41
C SER A 231 19.87 -10.65 -3.97
N ASP A 232 20.18 -9.34 -3.82
CA ASP A 232 20.09 -8.59 -2.54
C ASP A 232 18.71 -8.71 -1.86
N LEU A 233 17.71 -9.17 -2.61
CA LEU A 233 16.36 -9.50 -2.19
C LEU A 233 16.19 -11.03 -2.07
N SER A 234 17.02 -11.71 -1.26
CA SER A 234 17.02 -13.17 -1.19
C SER A 234 15.67 -13.78 -0.79
N PHE A 235 15.03 -14.52 -1.70
CA PHE A 235 13.80 -15.31 -1.46
C PHE A 235 14.12 -16.69 -0.83
N ALA A 236 15.31 -16.85 -0.26
CA ALA A 236 15.87 -18.15 0.09
C ALA A 236 15.04 -18.92 1.12
N GLY A 237 14.82 -20.21 0.84
CA GLY A 237 14.10 -21.13 1.72
C GLY A 237 12.59 -20.89 1.82
N GLN A 238 12.01 -20.03 0.96
CA GLN A 238 10.57 -19.74 0.98
C GLN A 238 9.75 -20.62 0.03
N TYR A 239 10.39 -21.18 -1.00
CA TYR A 239 9.76 -21.98 -2.03
C TYR A 239 9.99 -23.48 -1.83
N LYS A 240 9.05 -24.29 -2.36
CA LYS A 240 9.03 -25.73 -2.12
C LYS A 240 10.12 -26.43 -2.94
N SER A 241 10.87 -27.33 -2.30
CA SER A 241 11.76 -28.29 -2.99
C SER A 241 11.22 -29.69 -2.78
N LEU A 242 11.06 -30.44 -3.88
CA LEU A 242 10.54 -31.81 -3.87
C LEU A 242 11.68 -32.76 -4.23
N LEU A 243 12.00 -33.67 -3.33
CA LEU A 243 13.10 -34.63 -3.49
C LEU A 243 12.56 -36.02 -3.85
N LYS A 244 13.39 -36.82 -4.51
CA LYS A 244 13.11 -38.21 -4.90
C LYS A 244 11.87 -38.36 -5.80
N VAL A 245 11.60 -37.37 -6.64
CA VAL A 245 10.50 -37.37 -7.61
C VAL A 245 10.83 -38.36 -8.74
N LYS A 246 9.88 -39.22 -9.10
CA LYS A 246 10.02 -40.05 -10.31
C LYS A 246 9.64 -39.22 -11.54
N PRO A 247 10.27 -39.43 -12.72
CA PRO A 247 9.90 -38.73 -13.96
C PRO A 247 8.40 -38.82 -14.29
N GLU A 248 7.77 -39.96 -14.01
CA GLU A 248 6.32 -40.19 -14.18
C GLU A 248 5.44 -39.23 -13.34
N ASN A 249 5.96 -38.72 -12.22
CA ASN A 249 5.25 -37.82 -11.31
C ASN A 249 5.73 -36.36 -11.45
N PHE A 250 6.50 -36.04 -12.50
CA PHE A 250 7.13 -34.73 -12.66
C PHE A 250 6.12 -33.59 -12.78
N GLU A 251 5.02 -33.80 -13.51
CA GLU A 251 4.01 -32.76 -13.73
C GLU A 251 3.40 -32.24 -12.41
N ASP A 252 3.03 -33.15 -11.51
CA ASP A 252 2.50 -32.78 -10.19
C ASP A 252 3.56 -32.04 -9.36
N ALA A 253 4.81 -32.53 -9.38
CA ALA A 253 5.90 -31.86 -8.68
C ALA A 253 6.17 -30.45 -9.24
N TYR A 254 6.12 -30.28 -10.55
CA TYR A 254 6.28 -29.00 -11.22
C TYR A 254 5.19 -28.01 -10.77
N LYS A 255 3.91 -28.39 -10.82
CA LYS A 255 2.80 -27.53 -10.36
C LYS A 255 2.92 -27.16 -8.89
N GLN A 256 3.34 -28.09 -8.03
CA GLN A 256 3.57 -27.81 -6.61
C GLN A 256 4.68 -26.78 -6.38
N VAL A 257 5.76 -26.80 -7.17
CA VAL A 257 6.80 -25.77 -7.12
C VAL A 257 6.26 -24.43 -7.60
N LEU A 258 5.51 -24.40 -8.71
CA LEU A 258 4.87 -23.17 -9.19
C LEU A 258 3.91 -22.56 -8.14
N ALA A 259 3.09 -23.40 -7.50
CA ALA A 259 2.15 -22.97 -6.47
C ALA A 259 2.86 -22.41 -5.22
N SER A 260 4.09 -22.86 -4.93
CA SER A 260 4.86 -22.35 -3.79
C SER A 260 5.19 -20.85 -3.90
N LYS A 261 5.16 -20.28 -5.13
CA LYS A 261 5.23 -18.84 -5.41
C LYS A 261 4.21 -18.02 -4.61
N TYR A 262 3.05 -18.61 -4.34
CA TYR A 262 1.92 -17.95 -3.67
C TYR A 262 1.73 -18.39 -2.22
N SER A 263 2.76 -18.97 -1.60
CA SER A 263 2.73 -19.24 -0.16
C SER A 263 2.63 -17.92 0.65
N PRO A 264 2.03 -17.93 1.86
CA PRO A 264 1.91 -16.74 2.69
C PRO A 264 3.24 -16.00 2.91
N ARG A 265 4.33 -16.76 3.08
CA ARG A 265 5.69 -16.22 3.27
C ARG A 265 6.20 -15.51 2.01
N ALA A 266 6.13 -16.19 0.86
CA ALA A 266 6.55 -15.62 -0.42
C ALA A 266 5.75 -14.37 -0.80
N MET A 267 4.43 -14.41 -0.62
CA MET A 267 3.56 -13.26 -0.90
C MET A 267 3.82 -12.08 0.03
N THR A 268 3.97 -12.33 1.33
CA THR A 268 4.28 -11.27 2.31
C THR A 268 5.56 -10.55 1.91
N TYR A 269 6.61 -11.32 1.62
CA TYR A 269 7.89 -10.79 1.21
C TYR A 269 7.79 -9.98 -0.09
N ARG A 270 7.17 -10.53 -1.13
CA ARG A 270 7.01 -9.87 -2.43
C ARG A 270 6.26 -8.53 -2.31
N ILE A 271 5.17 -8.51 -1.53
CA ILE A 271 4.36 -7.31 -1.29
C ILE A 271 5.18 -6.26 -0.53
N HIS A 272 5.92 -6.66 0.50
CA HIS A 272 6.81 -5.75 1.25
C HIS A 272 7.97 -5.21 0.41
N ALA A 273 8.53 -6.03 -0.48
CA ALA A 273 9.54 -5.63 -1.44
C ALA A 273 9.01 -4.68 -2.53
N GLY A 274 7.67 -4.53 -2.63
CA GLY A 274 7.02 -3.71 -3.66
C GLY A 274 7.32 -4.24 -5.07
N LEU A 275 7.28 -5.57 -5.24
CA LEU A 275 7.49 -6.24 -6.51
C LEU A 275 6.16 -6.80 -7.07
N PRO A 276 5.76 -6.42 -8.30
CA PRO A 276 4.62 -7.03 -8.99
C PRO A 276 4.80 -8.53 -9.16
N ASP A 277 3.67 -9.23 -9.22
CA ASP A 277 3.65 -10.67 -9.43
C ASP A 277 4.17 -11.07 -10.82
N GLU A 278 3.87 -10.22 -11.81
CA GLU A 278 4.21 -10.37 -13.22
C GLU A 278 5.72 -10.29 -13.49
N LEU A 279 6.47 -9.58 -12.64
CA LEU A 279 7.92 -9.40 -12.81
C LEU A 279 8.75 -10.53 -12.20
N LEU A 280 8.11 -11.51 -11.57
CA LEU A 280 8.79 -12.60 -10.87
C LEU A 280 8.31 -13.96 -11.38
N PRO A 281 8.47 -14.28 -12.67
CA PRO A 281 8.13 -15.61 -13.15
C PRO A 281 9.01 -16.68 -12.48
N MET A 282 8.45 -17.88 -12.31
CA MET A 282 9.14 -18.98 -11.65
C MET A 282 9.79 -19.89 -12.69
N ALA A 283 11.11 -20.05 -12.66
CA ALA A 283 11.78 -21.19 -13.29
C ALA A 283 11.95 -22.33 -12.27
N VAL A 284 12.16 -23.53 -12.78
CA VAL A 284 12.27 -24.74 -11.95
C VAL A 284 13.54 -25.50 -12.33
N LEU A 285 14.46 -25.58 -11.38
CA LEU A 285 15.69 -26.35 -11.49
C LEU A 285 15.40 -27.82 -11.19
N VAL A 286 15.82 -28.70 -12.10
CA VAL A 286 15.63 -30.15 -11.99
C VAL A 286 17.01 -30.82 -12.00
N LEU A 287 17.38 -31.47 -10.90
CA LEU A 287 18.64 -32.19 -10.78
C LEU A 287 18.41 -33.69 -10.61
N GLU A 288 19.31 -34.49 -11.14
CA GLU A 288 19.40 -35.91 -10.80
C GLU A 288 19.70 -36.06 -9.30
N MET A 289 18.90 -36.89 -8.62
CA MET A 289 18.98 -37.07 -7.18
C MET A 289 20.22 -37.88 -6.83
N VAL A 290 21.09 -37.29 -6.01
CA VAL A 290 22.29 -37.94 -5.50
C VAL A 290 21.97 -38.73 -4.23
N ASP A 291 22.43 -39.99 -4.17
CA ASP A 291 22.39 -40.80 -2.95
C ASP A 291 23.51 -40.33 -1.99
N ALA A 292 23.18 -39.37 -1.13
CA ALA A 292 24.13 -38.74 -0.23
C ALA A 292 24.66 -39.71 0.85
N LYS A 293 25.98 -39.84 0.92
CA LYS A 293 26.73 -40.35 2.09
C LYS A 293 26.84 -39.25 3.14
N GLU A 294 27.33 -38.09 2.72
CA GLU A 294 27.43 -36.87 3.52
C GLU A 294 27.06 -35.67 2.66
N SER A 295 26.59 -34.59 3.27
CA SER A 295 26.25 -33.34 2.58
C SER A 295 26.41 -32.17 3.52
N GLY A 296 26.33 -30.96 2.99
CA GLY A 296 26.59 -29.80 3.81
C GLY A 296 26.46 -28.47 3.10
N VAL A 297 26.86 -27.45 3.86
CA VAL A 297 26.94 -26.06 3.39
C VAL A 297 28.34 -25.53 3.67
N VAL A 298 28.87 -24.73 2.75
CA VAL A 298 30.09 -23.94 2.95
C VAL A 298 29.76 -22.46 2.82
N TYR A 299 30.14 -21.69 3.83
CA TYR A 299 30.25 -20.25 3.73
C TYR A 299 31.72 -19.88 3.50
N SER A 300 32.05 -19.40 2.31
CA SER A 300 33.44 -19.12 1.93
C SER A 300 34.04 -17.90 2.65
N SER A 301 33.19 -17.10 3.29
CA SER A 301 33.54 -15.86 3.99
C SER A 301 32.67 -15.71 5.24
N GLY A 302 33.22 -15.18 6.34
CA GLY A 302 32.50 -14.97 7.59
C GLY A 302 31.79 -13.62 7.63
N VAL A 303 30.80 -13.52 8.53
CA VAL A 303 29.96 -12.31 8.69
C VAL A 303 30.73 -11.17 9.35
N LYS A 304 31.56 -11.49 10.36
CA LYS A 304 32.42 -10.53 11.07
C LYS A 304 33.83 -10.50 10.50
N ASP A 305 34.37 -11.67 10.12
CA ASP A 305 35.68 -11.80 9.49
C ASP A 305 35.56 -12.43 8.10
N LYS A 306 35.88 -11.63 7.08
CA LYS A 306 35.90 -12.01 5.67
C LYS A 306 36.96 -13.06 5.33
N ASP A 307 37.94 -13.25 6.22
CA ASP A 307 38.98 -14.27 6.06
C ASP A 307 38.61 -15.62 6.72
N GLU A 308 37.48 -15.71 7.42
CA GLU A 308 36.96 -16.95 8.00
C GLU A 308 36.08 -17.71 6.99
N MET A 309 36.29 -19.02 6.85
CA MET A 309 35.43 -19.94 6.10
C MET A 309 34.82 -20.95 7.05
N GLY A 310 33.51 -21.17 6.95
CA GLY A 310 32.79 -22.17 7.75
C GLY A 310 32.31 -23.33 6.87
N ILE A 311 32.67 -24.56 7.21
CA ILE A 311 32.21 -25.79 6.55
C ILE A 311 31.35 -26.58 7.53
N TYR A 312 30.11 -26.88 7.13
CA TYR A 312 29.11 -27.59 7.93
C TYR A 312 28.79 -28.92 7.26
N ILE A 313 28.86 -30.02 7.99
CA ILE A 313 28.71 -31.39 7.46
C ILE A 313 27.65 -32.17 8.22
N VAL A 314 26.75 -32.83 7.50
CA VAL A 314 25.77 -33.80 8.01
C VAL A 314 25.86 -35.13 7.27
N THR A 315 25.43 -36.21 7.94
CA THR A 315 25.32 -37.55 7.32
C THR A 315 23.99 -37.67 6.59
N GLY A 316 24.01 -38.20 5.37
CA GLY A 316 22.82 -38.29 4.51
C GLY A 316 22.49 -36.98 3.80
N LEU A 317 21.20 -36.74 3.55
CA LEU A 317 20.71 -35.57 2.81
C LEU A 317 20.81 -34.27 3.62
N GLY A 318 21.10 -33.17 2.91
CA GLY A 318 21.36 -31.86 3.49
C GLY A 318 20.08 -31.07 3.82
N ASP A 319 18.91 -31.58 3.45
CA ASP A 319 17.61 -31.01 3.80
C ASP A 319 17.46 -30.87 5.32
N LYS A 320 17.99 -31.83 6.08
CA LYS A 320 18.01 -31.82 7.55
C LYS A 320 18.98 -30.81 8.17
N LEU A 321 20.01 -30.41 7.43
CA LEU A 321 20.88 -29.30 7.82
C LEU A 321 20.12 -27.99 7.63
N VAL A 322 19.56 -27.77 6.44
CA VAL A 322 18.78 -26.56 6.12
C VAL A 322 17.53 -26.43 7.00
N SER A 323 16.93 -27.53 7.46
CA SER A 323 15.80 -27.54 8.42
C SER A 323 16.23 -27.48 9.89
N GLY A 324 17.54 -27.55 10.20
CA GLY A 324 18.11 -27.46 11.53
C GLY A 324 17.85 -28.67 12.46
N GLU A 325 17.38 -29.79 11.92
CA GLU A 325 17.05 -30.99 12.69
C GLU A 325 18.28 -31.78 13.19
N VAL A 326 19.46 -31.55 12.61
CA VAL A 326 20.68 -32.34 12.89
C VAL A 326 21.85 -31.43 13.25
N LYS A 327 22.61 -31.80 14.30
CA LYS A 327 23.85 -31.12 14.67
C LYS A 327 24.94 -31.41 13.64
N ALA A 328 25.39 -30.38 12.96
CA ALA A 328 26.47 -30.47 11.98
C ALA A 328 27.83 -30.68 12.65
N ARG A 329 28.76 -31.34 11.95
CA ARG A 329 30.20 -31.18 12.20
C ARG A 329 30.66 -29.89 11.54
N GLU A 330 31.41 -29.08 12.27
CA GLU A 330 31.78 -27.73 11.86
C GLU A 330 33.30 -27.59 11.79
N TYR A 331 33.79 -27.00 10.71
CA TYR A 331 35.19 -26.63 10.56
C TYR A 331 35.27 -25.14 10.22
N PHE A 332 35.99 -24.39 11.04
CA PHE A 332 36.27 -22.98 10.81
C PHE A 332 37.73 -22.83 10.36
N ILE A 333 37.93 -22.22 9.20
CA ILE A 333 39.23 -22.10 8.54
C ILE A 333 39.57 -20.62 8.36
N ASP A 334 40.71 -20.20 8.89
CA ASP A 334 41.31 -18.90 8.59
C ASP A 334 42.05 -19.00 7.25
N LYS A 335 41.52 -18.36 6.21
CA LYS A 335 42.05 -18.40 4.83
C LYS A 335 43.49 -17.88 4.74
N LYS A 336 43.95 -17.03 5.66
CA LYS A 336 45.33 -16.51 5.66
C LYS A 336 46.32 -17.46 6.30
N LYS A 337 45.92 -18.13 7.38
CA LYS A 337 46.76 -19.12 8.07
C LYS A 337 46.79 -20.47 7.33
N GLY A 338 45.78 -20.73 6.49
CA GLY A 338 45.57 -22.03 5.87
C GLY A 338 45.02 -23.03 6.88
N PHE A 339 44.77 -24.26 6.41
CA PHE A 339 44.29 -25.36 7.24
C PHE A 339 45.17 -26.58 7.03
N ASP A 340 45.52 -27.27 8.11
CA ASP A 340 46.28 -28.51 8.03
C ASP A 340 45.34 -29.69 7.75
N PHE A 341 45.36 -30.17 6.51
CA PHE A 341 44.59 -31.33 6.07
C PHE A 341 45.31 -32.67 6.31
N SER A 342 46.42 -32.71 7.06
CA SER A 342 47.21 -33.93 7.29
C SER A 342 46.69 -34.85 8.42
N GLY A 343 45.66 -34.41 9.16
CA GLY A 343 45.00 -35.22 10.19
C GLY A 343 43.99 -36.25 9.66
N ASP A 344 43.30 -36.94 10.57
CA ASP A 344 42.20 -37.88 10.28
C ASP A 344 40.93 -37.12 9.84
N LEU A 345 40.98 -36.52 8.66
CA LEU A 345 39.93 -35.71 8.06
C LEU A 345 39.36 -36.38 6.81
N PRO A 346 38.09 -36.11 6.46
CA PRO A 346 37.51 -36.65 5.24
C PRO A 346 38.32 -36.21 4.00
N PRO A 347 38.66 -37.12 3.07
CA PRO A 347 39.50 -36.81 1.91
C PRO A 347 38.95 -35.68 1.03
N TYR A 348 37.62 -35.59 0.91
CA TYR A 348 36.93 -34.59 0.11
C TYR A 348 37.03 -33.16 0.69
N LEU A 349 37.39 -32.99 1.97
CA LEU A 349 37.37 -31.69 2.65
C LEU A 349 38.35 -30.70 2.02
N LYS A 350 39.53 -31.18 1.61
CA LYS A 350 40.53 -30.36 0.92
C LYS A 350 40.05 -29.94 -0.46
N GLU A 351 39.35 -30.83 -1.16
CA GLU A 351 38.78 -30.52 -2.48
C GLU A 351 37.67 -29.47 -2.35
N LEU A 352 36.76 -29.65 -1.39
CA LEU A 352 35.69 -28.71 -1.08
C LEU A 352 36.21 -27.32 -0.70
N TYR A 353 37.27 -27.23 0.11
CA TYR A 353 37.95 -25.98 0.43
C TYR A 353 38.46 -25.26 -0.82
N ASN A 354 39.11 -26.00 -1.73
CA ASN A 354 39.61 -25.43 -2.97
C ASN A 354 38.47 -24.95 -3.89
N HIS A 355 37.39 -25.73 -3.99
CA HIS A 355 36.19 -25.33 -4.74
C HIS A 355 35.60 -24.04 -4.18
N ALA A 356 35.45 -23.92 -2.86
CA ALA A 356 34.92 -22.73 -2.21
C ALA A 356 35.75 -21.47 -2.49
N LEU A 357 37.08 -21.57 -2.43
CA LEU A 357 37.98 -20.46 -2.79
C LEU A 357 37.88 -20.08 -4.28
N ASN A 358 37.80 -21.08 -5.16
CA ASN A 358 37.69 -20.85 -6.59
C ASN A 358 36.34 -20.21 -6.96
N LEU A 359 35.26 -20.59 -6.28
CA LEU A 359 33.94 -19.98 -6.45
C LEU A 359 33.89 -18.55 -5.92
N GLU A 360 34.47 -18.29 -4.73
CA GLU A 360 34.61 -16.92 -4.21
C GLU A 360 35.36 -16.02 -5.20
N LYS A 361 36.42 -16.55 -5.81
CA LYS A 361 37.18 -15.84 -6.85
C LYS A 361 36.39 -15.66 -8.13
N LEU A 362 35.64 -16.67 -8.57
CA LEU A 362 34.84 -16.64 -9.79
C LEU A 362 33.74 -15.58 -9.73
N PHE A 363 33.03 -15.49 -8.60
CA PHE A 363 31.93 -14.55 -8.41
C PHE A 363 32.36 -13.22 -7.78
N GLY A 364 33.61 -13.10 -7.33
CA GLY A 364 34.19 -11.88 -6.76
C GLY A 364 33.66 -11.48 -5.37
N LYS A 365 32.91 -12.36 -4.71
CA LYS A 365 32.29 -12.16 -3.40
C LYS A 365 32.17 -13.49 -2.66
N GLY A 366 32.09 -13.44 -1.33
CA GLY A 366 31.87 -14.63 -0.51
C GLY A 366 30.67 -15.42 -1.02
N GLN A 367 30.73 -16.75 -0.95
CA GLN A 367 29.72 -17.66 -1.47
C GLN A 367 29.10 -18.49 -0.35
N ASP A 368 27.82 -18.78 -0.53
CA ASP A 368 27.08 -19.84 0.14
C ASP A 368 26.91 -21.01 -0.84
N ILE A 369 27.44 -22.18 -0.48
CA ILE A 369 27.61 -23.33 -1.37
C ILE A 369 26.97 -24.56 -0.72
N GLU A 370 25.99 -25.16 -1.39
CA GLU A 370 25.45 -26.47 -1.03
C GLU A 370 26.21 -27.58 -1.76
N TRP A 371 26.57 -28.64 -1.06
CA TRP A 371 27.34 -29.75 -1.62
C TRP A 371 26.91 -31.11 -1.06
N VAL A 372 27.26 -32.17 -1.79
CA VAL A 372 27.01 -33.56 -1.43
C VAL A 372 28.19 -34.44 -1.81
N VAL A 373 28.45 -35.45 -0.99
CA VAL A 373 29.33 -36.58 -1.31
C VAL A 373 28.45 -37.81 -1.46
N ASP A 374 28.52 -38.47 -2.60
CA ASP A 374 27.75 -39.69 -2.87
C ASP A 374 28.34 -40.92 -2.16
N LYS A 375 27.69 -42.09 -2.33
CA LYS A 375 28.17 -43.36 -1.75
C LYS A 375 29.50 -43.85 -2.32
N ASP A 376 29.89 -43.35 -3.49
CA ASP A 376 31.13 -43.69 -4.19
C ASP A 376 32.25 -42.66 -3.91
N ASP A 377 32.04 -41.77 -2.92
CA ASP A 377 32.95 -40.71 -2.50
C ASP A 377 33.19 -39.59 -3.55
N ASN A 378 32.27 -39.41 -4.51
CA ASN A 378 32.32 -38.28 -5.44
C ASN A 378 31.72 -37.03 -4.80
N LEU A 379 32.48 -35.92 -4.81
CA LEU A 379 32.03 -34.60 -4.38
C LEU A 379 31.27 -33.90 -5.52
N LEU A 380 30.04 -33.46 -5.25
CA LEU A 380 29.20 -32.71 -6.18
C LEU A 380 28.69 -31.42 -5.51
N LEU A 381 28.68 -30.33 -6.26
CA LEU A 381 28.11 -29.04 -5.87
C LEU A 381 26.65 -28.97 -6.34
N LEU A 382 25.75 -28.71 -5.41
CA LEU A 382 24.31 -28.68 -5.64
C LEU A 382 23.79 -27.27 -5.90
N GLN A 383 24.47 -26.25 -5.34
CA GLN A 383 24.12 -24.85 -5.50
C GLN A 383 25.31 -23.98 -5.12
N THR A 384 25.43 -22.81 -5.74
CA THR A 384 26.26 -21.72 -5.24
C THR A 384 25.48 -20.43 -5.39
N ARG A 385 25.61 -19.55 -4.41
CA ARG A 385 25.05 -18.20 -4.49
C ARG A 385 25.91 -17.21 -3.70
N PRO A 386 25.78 -15.91 -3.99
CA PRO A 386 26.45 -14.88 -3.23
C PRO A 386 26.06 -14.88 -1.75
N LEU A 387 27.05 -14.84 -0.87
CA LEU A 387 26.85 -14.64 0.56
C LEU A 387 26.47 -13.19 0.83
N HIS A 388 25.19 -12.95 1.09
CA HIS A 388 24.69 -11.63 1.47
C HIS A 388 24.76 -11.46 2.99
N ALA A 389 25.71 -10.65 3.47
CA ALA A 389 25.71 -10.20 4.86
C ALA A 389 24.63 -9.13 5.03
N ILE A 390 23.46 -9.51 5.56
CA ILE A 390 22.45 -8.52 5.98
C ILE A 390 23.06 -7.71 7.13
N LYS A 391 23.34 -6.43 6.86
CA LYS A 391 23.87 -5.50 7.84
C LYS A 391 22.71 -4.82 8.58
N PRO A 392 22.89 -4.50 9.87
CA PRO A 392 21.93 -3.68 10.60
C PRO A 392 21.72 -2.33 9.91
N ASP A 393 20.48 -1.90 9.88
CA ASP A 393 20.11 -0.59 9.38
C ASP A 393 20.44 0.48 10.42
N ASN A 394 21.57 1.14 10.24
CA ASN A 394 22.03 2.20 11.13
C ASN A 394 21.13 3.45 11.09
N ASP A 395 20.34 3.63 10.03
CA ASP A 395 19.45 4.77 9.82
C ASP A 395 17.99 4.50 10.24
N ALA A 396 17.69 3.33 10.83
CA ALA A 396 16.36 3.03 11.36
C ALA A 396 15.90 4.12 12.35
N PRO A 397 14.61 4.47 12.43
CA PRO A 397 14.14 5.41 13.45
C PRO A 397 14.41 4.86 14.87
N ARG A 398 14.69 5.75 15.82
CA ARG A 398 14.74 5.37 17.24
C ARG A 398 13.31 5.25 17.75
N LEU A 399 13.01 4.15 18.44
CA LEU A 399 11.74 3.95 19.08
C LEU A 399 11.68 4.78 20.36
N ASP A 400 10.60 5.56 20.52
CA ASP A 400 10.27 6.24 21.77
C ASP A 400 9.46 5.29 22.68
N LEU A 401 10.05 4.12 22.95
CA LEU A 401 9.48 3.09 23.81
C LEU A 401 10.48 2.72 24.91
N PRO A 402 10.03 2.42 26.14
CA PRO A 402 10.89 1.99 27.23
C PRO A 402 11.73 0.77 26.83
N VAL A 403 13.03 0.80 27.11
CA VAL A 403 13.93 -0.33 26.84
C VAL A 403 13.81 -1.36 27.95
N LEU A 404 13.46 -2.59 27.58
CA LEU A 404 13.40 -3.74 28.50
C LEU A 404 14.73 -4.48 28.59
N ALA A 405 15.41 -4.68 27.47
CA ALA A 405 16.67 -5.43 27.44
C ALA A 405 17.58 -4.98 26.29
N LYS A 406 18.86 -5.33 26.40
CA LYS A 406 19.88 -5.14 25.36
C LYS A 406 20.72 -6.39 25.21
N GLY A 407 21.16 -6.65 23.97
CA GLY A 407 22.04 -7.75 23.61
C GLY A 407 22.82 -7.45 22.34
N GLU A 408 23.42 -8.48 21.76
CA GLU A 408 24.09 -8.41 20.47
C GLU A 408 23.12 -8.81 19.35
N TRP A 409 23.16 -8.12 18.22
CA TRP A 409 22.37 -8.54 17.06
C TRP A 409 23.05 -9.73 16.36
N ALA A 410 22.25 -10.73 16.00
CA ALA A 410 22.66 -11.87 15.18
C ALA A 410 21.98 -11.85 13.80
N SER A 411 20.76 -11.31 13.75
CA SER A 411 20.02 -11.02 12.53
C SER A 411 19.30 -9.67 12.70
N PRO A 412 19.51 -8.70 11.80
CA PRO A 412 18.92 -7.38 11.93
C PRO A 412 17.43 -7.36 11.54
N GLY A 413 16.72 -6.30 11.94
CA GLY A 413 15.32 -6.07 11.60
C GLY A 413 14.52 -5.53 12.79
N LEU A 414 13.29 -5.10 12.54
CA LEU A 414 12.43 -4.46 13.53
C LEU A 414 11.04 -5.07 13.48
N VAL A 415 10.60 -5.69 14.58
CA VAL A 415 9.34 -6.46 14.62
C VAL A 415 8.64 -6.30 15.96
N SER A 416 7.30 -6.31 15.97
CA SER A 416 6.51 -6.37 17.20
C SER A 416 5.74 -7.68 17.26
N GLY A 417 5.73 -8.31 18.41
CA GLY A 417 5.09 -9.60 18.61
C GLY A 417 4.89 -9.90 20.08
N LYS A 418 4.09 -10.92 20.35
CA LYS A 418 3.94 -11.43 21.72
C LYS A 418 5.11 -12.35 22.05
N ILE A 419 5.58 -12.26 23.29
CA ILE A 419 6.60 -13.15 23.82
C ILE A 419 6.05 -14.58 23.95
N PHE A 420 6.84 -15.53 23.47
CA PHE A 420 6.72 -16.95 23.80
C PHE A 420 8.02 -17.44 24.44
N LEU A 421 7.99 -17.77 25.72
CA LEU A 421 9.10 -18.32 26.48
C LEU A 421 9.24 -19.82 26.14
N LEU A 422 10.28 -20.15 25.39
CA LEU A 422 10.61 -21.52 25.04
C LEU A 422 11.50 -22.11 26.13
N LYS A 423 10.93 -23.00 26.94
CA LYS A 423 11.64 -23.65 28.06
C LYS A 423 12.46 -24.86 27.63
N SER A 424 11.97 -25.58 26.63
CA SER A 424 12.69 -26.71 26.04
C SER A 424 12.39 -26.82 24.55
N LYS A 425 13.27 -27.55 23.85
CA LYS A 425 13.14 -27.76 22.39
C LYS A 425 11.90 -28.56 21.99
N GLU A 426 11.32 -29.33 22.92
CA GLU A 426 10.09 -30.09 22.69
C GLU A 426 8.86 -29.18 22.53
N ASP A 427 8.92 -27.95 23.07
CA ASP A 427 7.82 -26.98 23.02
C ASP A 427 7.80 -26.15 21.72
N ILE A 428 8.74 -26.38 20.79
CA ILE A 428 8.84 -25.64 19.52
C ILE A 428 7.56 -25.79 18.69
N SER A 429 6.90 -26.94 18.76
CA SER A 429 5.62 -27.19 18.07
C SER A 429 4.45 -26.35 18.59
N GLN A 430 4.58 -25.75 19.77
CA GLN A 430 3.55 -24.93 20.41
C GLN A 430 3.75 -23.42 20.18
N ILE A 431 4.80 -23.04 19.45
CA ILE A 431 5.10 -21.63 19.13
C ILE A 431 3.93 -21.06 18.33
N PRO A 432 3.25 -20.00 18.80
CA PRO A 432 2.23 -19.32 18.03
C PRO A 432 2.85 -18.54 16.86
N GLN A 433 2.11 -18.38 15.77
CA GLN A 433 2.56 -17.62 14.60
C GLN A 433 2.76 -16.13 14.93
N GLY A 434 3.87 -15.56 14.44
CA GLY A 434 4.27 -14.16 14.66
C GLY A 434 4.86 -13.87 16.05
N SER A 435 5.13 -14.89 16.87
CA SER A 435 5.65 -14.72 18.23
C SER A 435 7.12 -14.33 18.25
N ILE A 436 7.52 -13.53 19.23
CA ILE A 436 8.92 -13.30 19.58
C ILE A 436 9.32 -14.38 20.59
N VAL A 437 10.16 -15.31 20.16
CA VAL A 437 10.57 -16.44 21.02
C VAL A 437 11.75 -16.03 21.90
N VAL A 438 11.65 -16.34 23.18
CA VAL A 438 12.74 -16.16 24.14
C VAL A 438 13.22 -17.53 24.57
N ALA A 439 14.52 -17.80 24.44
CA ALA A 439 15.11 -19.09 24.74
C ALA A 439 16.45 -18.95 25.47
N GLU A 440 16.93 -20.05 26.08
CA GLU A 440 18.24 -20.06 26.74
C GLU A 440 19.39 -19.98 25.73
N GLY A 441 19.24 -20.63 24.57
CA GLY A 441 20.21 -20.59 23.48
C GLY A 441 19.55 -20.66 22.10
N LEU A 442 20.35 -20.48 21.05
CA LEU A 442 19.91 -20.69 19.67
C LEU A 442 19.90 -22.19 19.35
N TYR A 443 18.74 -22.83 19.54
CA TYR A 443 18.56 -24.24 19.19
C TYR A 443 18.47 -24.40 17.66
N PRO A 444 19.22 -25.33 17.06
CA PRO A 444 19.08 -25.69 15.65
C PRO A 444 17.63 -26.03 15.27
N GLU A 445 16.88 -26.67 16.17
CA GLU A 445 15.51 -27.09 15.96
C GLU A 445 14.52 -25.92 15.74
N LEU A 446 14.87 -24.70 16.16
CA LEU A 446 14.07 -23.50 15.87
C LEU A 446 13.98 -23.21 14.37
N THR A 447 14.90 -23.73 13.57
CA THR A 447 14.87 -23.59 12.13
C THR A 447 13.57 -24.11 11.51
N ALA A 448 13.01 -25.21 12.03
CA ALA A 448 11.72 -25.74 11.58
C ALA A 448 10.55 -24.75 11.82
N ALA A 449 10.70 -23.85 12.81
CA ALA A 449 9.73 -22.81 13.15
C ALA A 449 10.03 -21.46 12.48
N THR A 450 11.08 -21.30 11.67
CA THR A 450 11.45 -20.01 11.06
C THR A 450 10.31 -19.33 10.32
N ASN A 451 9.40 -20.11 9.71
CA ASN A 451 8.24 -19.60 8.97
C ASN A 451 7.14 -18.98 9.86
N ILE A 452 7.13 -19.30 11.16
CA ILE A 452 6.12 -18.84 12.11
C ILE A 452 6.70 -17.88 13.16
N LEU A 453 8.02 -17.70 13.22
CA LEU A 453 8.68 -16.80 14.16
C LEU A 453 8.51 -15.34 13.73
N GLY A 454 8.10 -14.49 14.67
CA GLY A 454 8.21 -13.03 14.54
C GLY A 454 9.63 -12.54 14.79
N GLY A 455 10.32 -13.13 15.77
CA GLY A 455 11.70 -12.79 16.14
C GLY A 455 12.24 -13.73 17.22
N VAL A 456 13.55 -13.66 17.52
CA VAL A 456 14.17 -14.50 18.57
C VAL A 456 15.06 -13.67 19.50
N ILE A 457 14.96 -13.93 20.80
CA ILE A 457 15.82 -13.39 21.86
C ILE A 457 16.46 -14.57 22.58
N THR A 458 17.78 -14.58 22.76
CA THR A 458 18.43 -15.62 23.58
C THR A 458 19.32 -15.09 24.68
N LYS A 459 19.39 -15.88 25.76
CA LYS A 459 20.32 -15.63 26.87
C LYS A 459 21.76 -15.78 26.43
N GLU A 460 22.07 -16.83 25.67
CA GLU A 460 23.40 -17.10 25.12
C GLU A 460 23.31 -17.40 23.62
N GLY A 461 24.36 -17.08 22.85
CA GLY A 461 24.40 -17.40 21.44
C GLY A 461 25.60 -16.82 20.69
N SER A 462 25.74 -17.22 19.43
CA SER A 462 26.74 -16.68 18.50
C SER A 462 26.07 -16.19 17.22
N ALA A 463 26.48 -15.03 16.73
CA ALA A 463 26.01 -14.48 15.45
C ALA A 463 26.45 -15.32 14.25
N ALA A 464 27.49 -16.15 14.43
CA ALA A 464 27.98 -17.10 13.44
C ALA A 464 27.27 -18.47 13.50
N SER A 465 26.34 -18.66 14.44
CA SER A 465 25.61 -19.94 14.55
C SER A 465 24.75 -20.22 13.32
N HIS A 466 24.54 -21.51 13.07
CA HIS A 466 23.72 -22.00 11.97
C HIS A 466 22.32 -21.35 11.93
N PHE A 467 21.60 -21.32 13.07
CA PHE A 467 20.30 -20.65 13.13
C PHE A 467 20.39 -19.15 12.87
N ALA A 468 21.43 -18.45 13.35
CA ALA A 468 21.60 -17.02 13.09
C ALA A 468 21.75 -16.71 11.58
N THR A 469 22.38 -17.62 10.83
CA THR A 469 22.44 -17.50 9.37
C THR A 469 21.08 -17.73 8.72
N ILE A 470 20.36 -18.77 9.13
CA ILE A 470 19.01 -19.03 8.62
C ILE A 470 18.04 -17.90 8.96
N ALA A 471 18.12 -17.34 10.17
CA ALA A 471 17.29 -16.23 10.59
C ALA A 471 17.58 -14.96 9.78
N ARG A 472 18.85 -14.72 9.41
CA ARG A 472 19.22 -13.65 8.47
C ARG A 472 18.56 -13.88 7.11
N GLU A 473 18.73 -15.06 6.54
CA GLU A 473 18.09 -15.41 5.26
C GLU A 473 16.56 -15.31 5.32
N GLY A 474 15.99 -15.69 6.47
CA GLY A 474 14.56 -15.62 6.71
C GLY A 474 14.03 -14.23 7.08
N SER A 475 14.89 -13.22 7.18
CA SER A 475 14.54 -11.88 7.68
C SER A 475 13.85 -11.89 9.05
N VAL A 476 14.18 -12.88 9.88
CA VAL A 476 13.73 -13.00 11.27
C VAL A 476 14.75 -12.25 12.14
N PRO A 477 14.37 -11.17 12.86
CA PRO A 477 15.29 -10.45 13.72
C PRO A 477 15.70 -11.32 14.91
N VAL A 478 16.99 -11.33 15.22
CA VAL A 478 17.55 -12.14 16.32
C VAL A 478 18.50 -11.31 17.16
N ILE A 479 18.25 -11.29 18.47
CA ILE A 479 19.14 -10.71 19.48
C ILE A 479 19.63 -11.84 20.39
N ILE A 480 20.93 -11.92 20.58
CA ILE A 480 21.61 -12.92 21.41
C ILE A 480 22.32 -12.25 22.60
N ASN A 481 22.76 -13.04 23.56
CA ASN A 481 23.55 -12.58 24.71
C ASN A 481 22.80 -11.58 25.61
N VAL A 482 21.50 -11.82 25.83
CA VAL A 482 20.66 -11.06 26.75
C VAL A 482 20.64 -11.75 28.12
N SER A 483 21.52 -11.33 29.03
CA SER A 483 21.89 -12.06 30.26
C SER A 483 20.72 -12.55 31.13
N ASP A 484 19.63 -11.77 31.22
CA ASP A 484 18.44 -12.07 32.05
C ASP A 484 17.17 -12.31 31.20
N ALA A 485 17.32 -12.82 29.96
CA ALA A 485 16.21 -12.95 29.02
C ALA A 485 15.05 -13.80 29.58
N MET A 486 15.36 -14.91 30.24
CA MET A 486 14.34 -15.86 30.72
C MET A 486 13.55 -15.33 31.92
N GLU A 487 14.13 -14.39 32.67
CA GLU A 487 13.54 -13.77 33.86
C GLU A 487 12.84 -12.44 33.54
N THR A 488 13.31 -11.71 32.52
CA THR A 488 12.83 -10.37 32.16
C THR A 488 11.46 -10.41 31.48
N PHE A 489 11.22 -11.38 30.60
CA PHE A 489 10.03 -11.44 29.77
C PHE A 489 8.98 -12.41 30.30
N LYS A 490 7.70 -12.16 29.97
CA LYS A 490 6.57 -13.02 30.31
C LYS A 490 5.82 -13.48 29.07
N ASN A 491 5.28 -14.70 29.07
CA ASN A 491 4.40 -15.18 27.99
C ASN A 491 3.26 -14.18 27.72
N ASP A 492 2.91 -14.04 26.44
CA ASP A 492 1.90 -13.11 25.92
C ASP A 492 2.22 -11.62 26.07
N GLN A 493 3.36 -11.25 26.67
CA GLN A 493 3.79 -9.85 26.74
C GLN A 493 4.06 -9.31 25.34
N LEU A 494 3.47 -8.18 25.00
CA LEU A 494 3.68 -7.52 23.73
C LEU A 494 4.97 -6.68 23.79
N VAL A 495 5.91 -6.97 22.91
CA VAL A 495 7.20 -6.25 22.85
C VAL A 495 7.56 -5.87 21.41
N THR A 496 8.52 -4.96 21.26
CA THR A 496 9.15 -4.64 19.98
C THR A 496 10.63 -4.99 20.03
N LEU A 497 11.07 -5.81 19.08
CA LEU A 497 12.44 -6.27 18.92
C LEU A 497 13.16 -5.42 17.86
N ASP A 498 14.12 -4.58 18.28
CA ASP A 498 15.04 -3.84 17.41
C ASP A 498 16.35 -4.62 17.24
N GLY A 499 16.32 -5.58 16.33
CA GLY A 499 17.48 -6.36 15.90
C GLY A 499 18.54 -5.53 15.16
N ASN A 500 18.24 -4.31 14.69
CA ASN A 500 19.28 -3.45 14.11
C ASN A 500 20.24 -2.94 15.19
N ARG A 501 19.74 -2.74 16.41
CA ARG A 501 20.51 -2.16 17.53
C ARG A 501 20.79 -3.14 18.66
N GLY A 502 20.20 -4.33 18.62
CA GLY A 502 20.26 -5.27 19.73
C GLY A 502 19.47 -4.78 20.95
N VAL A 503 18.30 -4.16 20.74
CA VAL A 503 17.45 -3.61 21.82
C VAL A 503 16.05 -4.21 21.78
N VAL A 504 15.49 -4.50 22.95
CA VAL A 504 14.08 -4.93 23.11
C VAL A 504 13.33 -3.83 23.86
N HIS A 505 12.17 -3.43 23.34
CA HIS A 505 11.31 -2.38 23.89
C HIS A 505 9.99 -2.93 24.42
N ASP A 506 9.42 -2.27 25.43
CA ASP A 506 8.10 -2.60 25.98
C ASP A 506 6.98 -2.03 25.11
N GLY A 507 5.97 -2.84 24.81
CA GLY A 507 4.83 -2.46 23.96
C GLY A 507 5.06 -2.69 22.47
N LYS A 508 4.16 -2.12 21.65
CA LYS A 508 4.17 -2.26 20.18
C LYS A 508 4.56 -0.94 19.54
N ALA A 509 5.60 -0.95 18.71
CA ALA A 509 5.95 0.18 17.87
C ALA A 509 4.83 0.46 16.86
N GLU A 510 4.55 1.75 16.68
CA GLU A 510 3.73 2.27 15.58
C GLU A 510 4.22 1.66 14.26
N PRO A 511 3.34 1.12 13.39
CA PRO A 511 3.75 0.50 12.13
C PRO A 511 4.68 1.42 11.32
N ARG A 512 4.44 2.74 11.35
CA ARG A 512 5.25 3.76 10.66
C ARG A 512 6.71 3.83 11.14
N MET A 513 7.00 3.42 12.37
CA MET A 513 8.34 3.39 12.96
C MET A 513 9.08 2.07 12.73
N LEU A 514 8.42 1.04 12.19
CA LEU A 514 9.09 -0.20 11.78
C LEU A 514 9.95 -0.02 10.52
N PHE A 515 9.93 1.17 9.92
CA PHE A 515 10.51 1.44 8.62
C PHE A 515 11.61 2.51 8.73
N SER A 516 12.83 2.15 8.36
CA SER A 516 13.87 3.12 8.02
C SER A 516 13.51 3.85 6.73
N LYS A 517 14.27 4.91 6.41
CA LYS A 517 14.13 5.70 5.17
C LYS A 517 13.83 4.80 3.96
N LYS A 518 12.71 5.11 3.27
CA LYS A 518 12.22 4.45 2.05
C LYS A 518 13.36 3.86 1.19
N LYS A 519 13.60 2.54 1.28
CA LYS A 519 14.25 1.82 0.19
C LYS A 519 13.39 2.07 -1.05
N LYS A 520 13.98 2.58 -2.14
CA LYS A 520 13.28 2.72 -3.42
C LYS A 520 12.92 1.33 -3.90
N THR A 521 11.64 0.98 -3.87
CA THR A 521 11.10 -0.23 -4.47
C THR A 521 10.60 0.07 -5.88
N TRP A 522 10.45 -0.98 -6.70
CA TRP A 522 9.88 -0.84 -8.05
C TRP A 522 8.53 -0.12 -8.01
N VAL A 523 7.63 -0.53 -7.11
CA VAL A 523 6.32 0.12 -6.94
C VAL A 523 6.48 1.60 -6.57
N THR A 524 7.37 1.96 -5.64
CA THR A 524 7.52 3.39 -5.27
C THR A 524 8.02 4.26 -6.43
N GLU A 525 8.89 3.74 -7.29
CA GLU A 525 9.36 4.46 -8.48
C GLU A 525 8.29 4.55 -9.56
N LYS A 526 7.57 3.47 -9.80
CA LYS A 526 6.45 3.41 -10.75
C LYS A 526 5.32 4.36 -10.32
N MET A 527 5.00 4.39 -9.03
CA MET A 527 3.98 5.26 -8.44
C MET A 527 4.21 6.76 -8.73
N LYS A 528 5.46 7.21 -8.88
CA LYS A 528 5.74 8.60 -9.24
C LYS A 528 5.12 8.98 -10.59
N LYS A 529 5.28 8.11 -11.61
CA LYS A 529 4.70 8.31 -12.95
C LYS A 529 3.17 8.19 -12.95
N ILE A 530 2.63 7.30 -12.11
CA ILE A 530 1.18 7.15 -11.93
C ILE A 530 0.60 8.42 -11.32
N LEU A 531 1.21 8.94 -10.25
CA LEU A 531 0.76 10.15 -9.56
C LEU A 531 0.82 11.40 -10.43
N GLU A 532 1.75 11.47 -11.40
CA GLU A 532 1.79 12.56 -12.38
C GLU A 532 0.48 12.65 -13.19
N ASN A 533 -0.10 11.51 -13.57
CA ASN A 533 -1.36 11.43 -14.33
C ASN A 533 -2.61 11.42 -13.44
N VAL A 534 -2.47 11.10 -12.15
CA VAL A 534 -3.58 11.01 -11.20
C VAL A 534 -3.76 12.29 -10.38
N SER A 535 -2.73 12.67 -9.62
CA SER A 535 -2.82 13.64 -8.50
C SER A 535 -2.44 15.08 -8.86
N THR A 536 -1.62 15.27 -9.90
CA THR A 536 -1.07 16.59 -10.26
C THR A 536 -2.20 17.56 -10.61
N LEU A 537 -2.23 18.71 -9.94
CA LEU A 537 -3.20 19.77 -10.21
C LEU A 537 -2.54 20.90 -11.01
N ASN A 538 -2.78 20.91 -12.32
CA ASN A 538 -2.28 21.92 -13.25
C ASN A 538 -3.28 23.08 -13.39
N LEU A 539 -4.58 22.76 -13.38
CA LEU A 539 -5.65 23.75 -13.40
C LEU A 539 -5.83 24.34 -12.00
N LYS A 540 -5.04 25.36 -11.66
CA LYS A 540 -5.05 25.97 -10.31
C LYS A 540 -6.02 27.11 -10.13
N ASP A 541 -6.27 27.88 -11.18
CA ASP A 541 -7.15 29.03 -11.17
C ASP A 541 -8.33 28.81 -12.12
N ALA A 542 -9.55 28.81 -11.56
CA ALA A 542 -10.78 28.60 -12.30
C ALA A 542 -11.13 29.76 -13.24
N GLU A 543 -10.62 30.97 -12.93
CA GLU A 543 -10.92 32.20 -13.66
C GLU A 543 -9.89 32.50 -14.75
N SER A 544 -8.79 31.74 -14.80
CA SER A 544 -7.80 31.88 -15.85
C SER A 544 -8.37 31.50 -17.22
N ASP A 545 -7.91 32.18 -18.27
CA ASP A 545 -8.19 31.80 -19.67
C ASP A 545 -7.68 30.39 -19.99
N ASP A 546 -6.75 29.89 -19.18
CA ASP A 546 -6.21 28.53 -19.25
C ASP A 546 -7.13 27.48 -18.63
N PHE A 547 -8.21 27.85 -17.92
CA PHE A 547 -9.17 26.91 -17.33
C PHE A 547 -10.12 26.34 -18.39
N THR A 548 -9.54 25.49 -19.24
CA THR A 548 -10.19 24.93 -20.42
C THR A 548 -10.02 23.41 -20.46
N PRO A 549 -10.93 22.67 -21.14
CA PRO A 549 -10.79 21.23 -21.34
C PRO A 549 -9.44 20.81 -21.93
N GLN A 550 -8.87 21.65 -22.80
CA GLN A 550 -7.58 21.48 -23.47
C GLN A 550 -6.41 21.32 -22.49
N ASN A 551 -6.50 21.99 -21.35
CA ASN A 551 -5.44 22.06 -20.36
C ASN A 551 -5.60 21.03 -19.23
N CYS A 552 -6.63 20.18 -19.28
CA CYS A 552 -6.74 19.03 -18.39
C CYS A 552 -5.66 17.99 -18.74
N ARG A 553 -4.70 17.77 -17.83
CA ARG A 553 -3.56 16.84 -18.04
C ARG A 553 -3.53 15.67 -17.06
N SER A 554 -4.40 15.66 -16.05
CA SER A 554 -4.50 14.60 -15.05
C SER A 554 -5.96 14.27 -14.72
N MET A 555 -6.17 13.17 -13.99
CA MET A 555 -7.48 12.83 -13.43
C MET A 555 -7.98 13.94 -12.49
N HIS A 556 -7.09 14.51 -11.65
CA HIS A 556 -7.43 15.63 -10.78
C HIS A 556 -7.90 16.86 -11.56
N ASP A 557 -7.25 17.20 -12.68
CA ASP A 557 -7.67 18.34 -13.51
C ASP A 557 -9.08 18.12 -14.08
N LEU A 558 -9.39 16.91 -14.55
CA LEU A 558 -10.72 16.56 -15.06
C LEU A 558 -11.79 16.64 -13.96
N ILE A 559 -11.50 16.12 -12.77
CA ILE A 559 -12.39 16.19 -11.61
C ILE A 559 -12.65 17.64 -11.23
N ARG A 560 -11.59 18.44 -11.07
CA ARG A 560 -11.71 19.85 -10.73
C ARG A 560 -12.47 20.65 -11.79
N PHE A 561 -12.15 20.45 -13.06
CA PHE A 561 -12.80 21.16 -14.16
C PHE A 561 -14.30 20.84 -14.21
N THR A 562 -14.66 19.55 -14.10
CA THR A 562 -16.06 19.12 -14.13
C THR A 562 -16.84 19.59 -12.91
N HIS A 563 -16.23 19.57 -11.71
CA HIS A 563 -16.79 20.15 -10.50
C HIS A 563 -17.14 21.64 -10.72
N GLU A 564 -16.15 22.44 -11.11
CA GLU A 564 -16.30 23.89 -11.28
C GLU A 564 -17.33 24.23 -12.36
N MET A 565 -17.29 23.52 -13.50
CA MET A 565 -18.27 23.72 -14.57
C MET A 565 -19.68 23.29 -14.17
N GLY A 566 -19.81 22.21 -13.39
CA GLY A 566 -21.10 21.76 -12.86
C GLY A 566 -21.75 22.83 -11.99
N VAL A 567 -20.96 23.44 -11.10
CA VAL A 567 -21.40 24.55 -10.27
C VAL A 567 -21.82 25.73 -11.15
N ARG A 568 -20.99 26.17 -12.10
CA ARG A 568 -21.31 27.29 -13.01
C ARG A 568 -22.62 27.08 -13.79
N GLU A 569 -22.85 25.88 -14.30
CA GLU A 569 -24.07 25.59 -15.07
C GLU A 569 -25.33 25.64 -14.18
N MET A 570 -25.24 25.23 -12.92
CA MET A 570 -26.35 25.37 -11.97
C MET A 570 -26.69 26.83 -11.68
N PHE A 571 -25.68 27.68 -11.46
CA PHE A 571 -25.89 29.12 -11.25
C PHE A 571 -26.42 29.82 -12.52
N ALA A 572 -25.88 29.48 -13.70
CA ALA A 572 -26.35 30.04 -14.96
C ALA A 572 -27.81 29.69 -15.28
N LEU A 573 -28.32 28.55 -14.78
CA LEU A 573 -29.73 28.18 -14.88
C LEU A 573 -30.63 29.03 -13.98
N ALA A 574 -30.12 29.50 -12.84
CA ALA A 574 -30.82 30.42 -11.94
C ALA A 574 -30.88 31.86 -12.50
N ASP A 575 -29.85 32.31 -13.23
CA ASP A 575 -29.73 33.69 -13.73
C ASP A 575 -30.36 33.97 -15.11
N ARG A 576 -30.81 32.95 -15.87
CA ARG A 576 -31.40 33.19 -17.20
C ARG A 576 -32.76 33.88 -17.09
N LYS A 577 -32.77 35.18 -17.44
CA LYS A 577 -33.95 36.05 -17.66
C LYS A 577 -35.02 35.35 -18.50
N GLY A 578 -36.00 34.74 -17.83
CA GLY A 578 -37.14 34.12 -18.50
C GLY A 578 -37.97 33.27 -17.55
N ARG A 579 -38.73 33.93 -16.65
CA ARG A 579 -39.81 33.35 -15.82
C ARG A 579 -39.45 32.00 -15.17
N GLY A 580 -38.62 32.03 -14.11
CA GLY A 580 -38.33 30.88 -13.25
C GLY A 580 -38.01 31.36 -11.83
N LEU A 581 -38.49 30.63 -10.83
CA LEU A 581 -38.72 31.06 -9.43
C LEU A 581 -37.49 31.35 -8.54
N TYR A 582 -36.24 31.33 -9.02
CA TYR A 582 -35.07 31.33 -8.12
C TYR A 582 -33.88 32.15 -8.65
N GLN A 583 -33.69 33.36 -8.12
CA GLN A 583 -32.46 34.17 -8.29
C GLN A 583 -31.49 33.91 -7.13
N ALA A 584 -30.19 33.82 -7.41
CA ALA A 584 -29.18 33.75 -6.36
C ALA A 584 -29.06 35.10 -5.63
N LYS A 585 -29.07 35.07 -4.30
CA LYS A 585 -29.10 36.26 -3.44
C LYS A 585 -27.82 36.37 -2.63
N VAL A 586 -27.38 37.58 -2.34
CA VAL A 586 -26.23 37.79 -1.44
C VAL A 586 -26.74 37.91 -0.01
N LEU A 587 -26.23 37.07 0.88
CA LEU A 587 -26.58 37.09 2.30
C LEU A 587 -25.65 38.06 3.04
N ASP A 588 -26.25 39.05 3.68
CA ASP A 588 -25.60 40.01 4.57
C ASP A 588 -25.36 39.36 5.93
N LEU A 589 -24.09 39.10 6.22
CA LEU A 589 -23.63 38.40 7.42
C LEU A 589 -22.87 39.35 8.37
N SER A 590 -22.99 39.11 9.68
CA SER A 590 -22.22 39.80 10.72
C SER A 590 -20.74 39.40 10.76
N ILE A 591 -20.41 38.27 10.14
CA ILE A 591 -19.06 37.74 10.00
C ILE A 591 -18.49 38.11 8.62
N PRO A 592 -17.16 38.20 8.45
CA PRO A 592 -16.51 38.56 7.18
C PRO A 592 -16.57 37.42 6.13
N LEU A 593 -17.76 36.87 5.87
CA LEU A 593 -18.01 35.79 4.91
C LEU A 593 -18.98 36.27 3.82
N THR A 594 -18.58 36.20 2.56
CA THR A 594 -19.48 36.43 1.43
C THR A 594 -20.21 35.13 1.10
N PHE A 595 -21.52 35.08 1.37
CA PHE A 595 -22.35 33.89 1.18
C PHE A 595 -23.50 34.16 0.21
N ARG A 596 -23.67 33.30 -0.81
CA ARG A 596 -24.76 33.37 -1.78
C ARG A 596 -25.82 32.31 -1.51
N VAL A 597 -27.08 32.68 -1.53
CA VAL A 597 -28.21 31.78 -1.25
C VAL A 597 -29.00 31.55 -2.52
N LEU A 598 -29.25 30.28 -2.85
CA LEU A 598 -30.33 29.88 -3.73
C LEU A 598 -31.46 29.33 -2.87
N ASN A 599 -32.60 30.02 -2.90
CA ASN A 599 -33.83 29.46 -2.34
C ASN A 599 -34.24 28.26 -3.20
N LEU A 600 -34.61 27.14 -2.60
CA LEU A 600 -35.15 25.95 -3.27
C LEU A 600 -36.63 25.80 -2.98
N GLU A 601 -37.01 25.82 -1.70
CA GLU A 601 -38.39 25.73 -1.26
C GLU A 601 -38.52 26.27 0.16
N LYS A 602 -39.07 27.49 0.31
CA LYS A 602 -39.24 28.16 1.61
C LYS A 602 -37.95 28.18 2.46
N GLY A 603 -36.79 28.29 1.82
CA GLY A 603 -35.51 28.52 2.50
C GLY A 603 -35.27 29.98 2.86
N LEU A 604 -36.02 30.88 2.22
CA LEU A 604 -36.11 32.31 2.54
C LEU A 604 -37.59 32.71 2.75
N THR A 605 -37.80 33.81 3.48
CA THR A 605 -39.11 34.50 3.56
C THR A 605 -39.53 35.02 2.18
N GLU A 606 -40.83 35.19 1.94
CA GLU A 606 -41.32 35.75 0.66
C GLU A 606 -40.74 37.15 0.38
N GLU A 607 -40.57 37.96 1.43
CA GLU A 607 -39.97 39.29 1.32
C GLU A 607 -38.49 39.21 0.98
N GLY A 608 -37.73 38.33 1.64
CA GLY A 608 -36.33 38.06 1.31
C GLY A 608 -36.16 37.51 -0.11
N ASP A 609 -37.08 36.65 -0.54
CA ASP A 609 -37.07 36.03 -1.86
C ASP A 609 -37.38 37.03 -3.00
N SER A 610 -37.87 38.22 -2.66
CA SER A 610 -38.05 39.32 -3.62
C SER A 610 -36.84 40.25 -3.77
N LYS A 611 -35.86 40.21 -2.85
CA LYS A 611 -34.71 41.13 -2.80
C LYS A 611 -33.41 40.51 -3.33
N PRO A 612 -32.50 41.28 -3.96
CA PRO A 612 -31.20 40.75 -4.42
C PRO A 612 -30.20 40.52 -3.27
N ARG A 613 -30.38 41.24 -2.15
CA ARG A 613 -29.63 41.04 -0.90
C ARG A 613 -30.62 40.65 0.20
N VAL A 614 -30.21 39.69 1.03
CA VAL A 614 -31.02 39.16 2.12
C VAL A 614 -30.22 39.20 3.42
N SER A 615 -30.91 39.41 4.53
CA SER A 615 -30.33 39.36 5.87
C SER A 615 -30.56 37.98 6.50
N LEU A 616 -29.91 37.70 7.63
CA LEU A 616 -30.19 36.48 8.40
C LEU A 616 -31.66 36.35 8.84
N SER A 617 -32.33 37.47 9.14
CA SER A 617 -33.77 37.47 9.46
C SER A 617 -34.67 37.07 8.30
N ASP A 618 -34.16 37.11 7.06
CA ASP A 618 -34.88 36.66 5.87
C ASP A 618 -34.72 35.15 5.61
N VAL A 619 -33.86 34.45 6.36
CA VAL A 619 -33.60 33.02 6.18
C VAL A 619 -34.55 32.19 7.04
N THR A 620 -35.26 31.25 6.41
CA THR A 620 -36.19 30.33 7.08
C THR A 620 -35.68 28.89 7.14
N CYS A 621 -34.53 28.61 6.50
CA CYS A 621 -33.87 27.31 6.52
C CYS A 621 -33.32 26.97 7.90
N ALA A 622 -34.00 26.07 8.62
CA ALA A 622 -33.63 25.63 9.96
C ALA A 622 -32.19 25.08 10.07
N PRO A 623 -31.72 24.16 9.19
CA PRO A 623 -30.36 23.64 9.31
C PRO A 623 -29.28 24.69 9.05
N PHE A 624 -29.53 25.67 8.18
CA PHE A 624 -28.61 26.79 7.95
C PHE A 624 -28.52 27.72 9.17
N LEU A 625 -29.65 28.05 9.78
CA LEU A 625 -29.68 28.88 10.99
C LEU A 625 -28.94 28.21 12.15
N ALA A 626 -29.10 26.89 12.33
CA ALA A 626 -28.39 26.12 13.35
C ALA A 626 -26.87 26.13 13.14
N MET A 627 -26.41 25.86 11.91
CA MET A 627 -24.98 25.93 11.58
C MET A 627 -24.44 27.35 11.75
N PHE A 628 -25.18 28.37 11.30
CA PHE A 628 -24.74 29.76 11.40
C PHE A 628 -24.68 30.26 12.85
N TYR A 629 -25.58 29.79 13.72
CA TYR A 629 -25.54 30.09 15.16
C TYR A 629 -24.19 29.70 15.77
N GLY A 630 -23.72 28.49 15.49
CA GLY A 630 -22.40 28.04 15.95
C GLY A 630 -21.27 28.87 15.36
N LEU A 631 -21.38 29.24 14.08
CA LEU A 631 -20.35 30.02 13.39
C LEU A 631 -20.22 31.45 13.91
N ASN A 632 -21.31 32.05 14.39
CA ASN A 632 -21.37 33.41 14.92
C ASN A 632 -21.32 33.46 16.46
N HIS A 633 -20.85 32.40 17.12
CA HIS A 633 -20.78 32.33 18.57
C HIS A 633 -19.80 33.37 19.15
N GLU A 634 -20.13 33.96 20.31
CA GLU A 634 -19.37 35.05 20.95
C GLU A 634 -17.90 34.71 21.29
N LYS A 635 -17.60 33.42 21.53
CA LYS A 635 -16.24 32.90 21.78
C LYS A 635 -15.37 32.86 20.51
N ILE A 636 -15.94 33.15 19.34
CA ILE A 636 -15.23 33.25 18.07
C ILE A 636 -14.93 34.72 17.80
N GLU A 637 -13.66 35.08 17.91
CA GLU A 637 -13.19 36.42 17.55
C GLU A 637 -13.05 36.55 16.03
N TRP A 638 -13.86 37.43 15.45
CA TRP A 638 -13.77 37.84 14.05
C TRP A 638 -12.99 39.15 13.97
N ASP A 639 -11.82 39.13 13.34
CA ASP A 639 -11.11 40.37 13.01
C ASP A 639 -11.87 41.10 11.89
N HIS A 640 -12.50 42.22 12.24
CA HIS A 640 -13.26 43.05 11.30
C HIS A 640 -12.38 43.86 10.33
N ASN A 641 -11.08 44.00 10.62
CA ASN A 641 -10.10 44.62 9.72
C ASN A 641 -9.63 43.63 8.66
N ILE A 642 -9.69 42.33 8.96
CA ILE A 642 -9.52 41.25 8.00
C ILE A 642 -10.89 40.92 7.41
N LYS A 643 -11.41 41.81 6.55
CA LYS A 643 -12.25 41.32 5.44
C LYS A 643 -11.34 40.36 4.70
N HIS A 644 -11.74 39.10 4.51
CA HIS A 644 -10.86 38.12 3.88
C HIS A 644 -10.22 38.73 2.61
N PHE A 645 -8.89 38.94 2.69
CA PHE A 645 -7.98 39.71 1.82
C PHE A 645 -7.89 41.24 2.03
N ASP A 646 -6.67 41.78 2.19
CA ASP A 646 -6.36 43.21 1.97
C ASP A 646 -6.47 43.47 0.46
N TRP A 647 -7.66 43.88 0.05
CA TRP A 647 -7.97 44.15 -1.34
C TRP A 647 -7.25 45.40 -1.86
N GLU A 648 -6.80 46.32 -1.01
CA GLU A 648 -6.00 47.48 -1.44
C GLU A 648 -4.54 47.10 -1.73
N GLU A 649 -3.97 46.16 -0.97
CA GLU A 649 -2.64 45.57 -1.29
C GLU A 649 -2.71 44.68 -2.55
N PHE A 650 -3.76 43.88 -2.69
CA PHE A 650 -3.94 43.03 -3.88
C PHE A 650 -4.19 43.87 -5.14
N ASP A 651 -5.00 44.93 -5.07
CA ASP A 651 -5.31 45.81 -6.20
C ASP A 651 -4.10 46.65 -6.65
N LYS A 652 -3.17 46.96 -5.73
CA LYS A 652 -1.85 47.54 -6.06
C LYS A 652 -0.94 46.55 -6.81
N VAL A 653 -1.07 45.25 -6.53
CA VAL A 653 -0.30 44.18 -7.19
C VAL A 653 -0.95 43.72 -8.51
N SER A 654 -2.27 43.81 -8.63
CA SER A 654 -3.05 43.46 -9.83
C SER A 654 -3.44 44.66 -10.71
N ALA A 655 -2.98 45.86 -10.38
CA ALA A 655 -3.14 47.10 -11.14
C ALA A 655 -4.59 47.42 -11.58
N GLY A 656 -5.60 47.21 -10.73
CA GLY A 656 -6.98 47.60 -11.04
C GLY A 656 -7.76 46.67 -11.98
N VAL A 657 -7.25 45.46 -12.27
CA VAL A 657 -7.87 44.53 -13.23
C VAL A 657 -9.02 43.70 -12.61
N PHE A 658 -9.08 43.56 -11.28
CA PHE A 658 -10.03 42.68 -10.57
C PHE A 658 -11.00 43.46 -9.65
N ASP A 659 -12.31 43.20 -9.76
CA ASP A 659 -13.36 43.71 -8.85
C ASP A 659 -14.04 42.55 -8.08
N PRO A 660 -13.70 42.34 -6.79
CA PRO A 660 -14.23 41.24 -5.97
C PRO A 660 -15.74 41.31 -5.72
N THR A 661 -16.35 42.48 -5.85
CA THR A 661 -17.81 42.64 -5.67
C THR A 661 -18.63 42.10 -6.84
N LYS A 662 -17.97 41.79 -7.97
CA LYS A 662 -18.59 41.24 -9.18
C LYS A 662 -18.37 39.74 -9.40
N SER A 663 -17.49 39.08 -8.64
CA SER A 663 -17.17 37.66 -8.84
C SER A 663 -18.17 36.73 -8.14
N SER A 664 -18.87 35.89 -8.91
CA SER A 664 -19.76 34.83 -8.42
C SER A 664 -19.05 33.52 -8.05
N LEU A 665 -17.74 33.46 -8.30
CA LEU A 665 -16.96 32.22 -8.37
C LEU A 665 -16.06 31.98 -7.15
N LEU A 666 -15.95 32.98 -6.26
CA LEU A 666 -15.19 32.93 -5.01
C LEU A 666 -16.07 33.03 -3.75
N SER A 667 -17.39 33.17 -3.90
CA SER A 667 -18.30 33.25 -2.76
C SER A 667 -18.69 31.86 -2.24
N SER A 668 -18.75 31.71 -0.92
CA SER A 668 -19.45 30.59 -0.29
C SER A 668 -20.91 30.58 -0.79
N TYR A 669 -21.53 29.42 -0.92
CA TYR A 669 -22.92 29.35 -1.36
C TYR A 669 -23.73 28.29 -0.63
N GLY A 670 -25.04 28.49 -0.58
CA GLY A 670 -25.99 27.59 0.05
C GLY A 670 -27.22 27.39 -0.83
N LEU A 671 -27.63 26.13 -1.00
CA LEU A 671 -28.95 25.77 -1.49
C LEU A 671 -29.84 25.55 -0.28
N LEU A 672 -30.84 26.40 -0.09
CA LEU A 672 -31.64 26.44 1.13
C LEU A 672 -33.10 26.10 0.83
N ALA A 673 -33.64 25.09 1.52
CA ALA A 673 -35.07 24.87 1.68
C ALA A 673 -35.42 24.96 3.18
N GLN A 674 -36.70 24.91 3.53
CA GLN A 674 -37.15 25.05 4.92
C GLN A 674 -36.40 24.10 5.88
N ASP A 675 -36.32 22.82 5.50
CA ASP A 675 -35.77 21.75 6.34
C ASP A 675 -34.46 21.18 5.77
N TYR A 676 -33.95 21.72 4.66
CA TYR A 676 -32.76 21.18 3.95
C TYR A 676 -31.75 22.27 3.61
N MET A 677 -30.47 21.95 3.77
CA MET A 677 -29.35 22.80 3.42
C MET A 677 -28.28 21.99 2.66
N HIS A 678 -27.78 22.58 1.57
CA HIS A 678 -26.46 22.24 1.03
C HIS A 678 -25.58 23.48 1.01
N ALA A 679 -24.64 23.58 1.93
CA ALA A 679 -23.73 24.71 2.07
C ALA A 679 -22.30 24.34 1.67
N LEU A 680 -21.74 25.07 0.72
CA LEU A 680 -20.32 25.06 0.40
C LEU A 680 -19.69 26.34 0.98
N ILE A 681 -18.81 26.18 1.96
CA ILE A 681 -18.14 27.27 2.65
C ILE A 681 -16.67 27.28 2.26
N ARG A 682 -16.19 28.43 1.78
CA ARG A 682 -14.77 28.67 1.46
C ARG A 682 -14.17 29.66 2.45
N PHE A 683 -13.19 29.19 3.24
CA PHE A 683 -12.34 30.02 4.09
C PHE A 683 -10.92 30.04 3.52
N GLY A 684 -10.64 30.96 2.59
CA GLY A 684 -9.33 30.98 1.90
C GLY A 684 -9.05 29.66 1.16
N TYR A 685 -8.04 28.90 1.60
CA TYR A 685 -7.63 27.61 1.00
C TYR A 685 -8.39 26.38 1.56
N HIS A 686 -9.36 26.57 2.45
CA HIS A 686 -10.17 25.47 3.02
C HIS A 686 -11.48 25.30 2.27
N PHE A 687 -11.80 24.06 1.91
CA PHE A 687 -13.03 23.65 1.26
C PHE A 687 -13.87 22.86 2.25
N VAL A 688 -15.06 23.38 2.56
CA VAL A 688 -16.00 22.77 3.48
C VAL A 688 -17.34 22.58 2.78
N VAL A 689 -17.89 21.37 2.89
CA VAL A 689 -19.24 21.05 2.42
C VAL A 689 -20.05 20.56 3.62
N VAL A 690 -21.23 21.14 3.81
CA VAL A 690 -22.22 20.72 4.81
C VAL A 690 -23.53 20.46 4.10
N ASP A 691 -23.95 19.20 4.04
CA ASP A 691 -25.25 18.78 3.51
C ASP A 691 -26.08 18.25 4.68
N ALA A 692 -27.26 18.81 4.91
CA ALA A 692 -28.05 18.48 6.08
C ALA A 692 -29.55 18.52 5.81
N LEU A 693 -30.27 17.55 6.38
CA LEU A 693 -31.72 17.53 6.46
C LEU A 693 -32.14 17.53 7.93
N LEU A 694 -32.96 18.51 8.31
CA LEU A 694 -33.47 18.73 9.66
C LEU A 694 -35.00 18.78 9.60
N GLY A 695 -35.62 17.60 9.63
CA GLY A 695 -37.06 17.39 9.59
C GLY A 695 -37.62 16.77 10.88
N LYS A 696 -38.92 16.47 10.85
CA LYS A 696 -39.65 15.90 12.01
C LYS A 696 -39.44 14.40 12.18
N GLU A 697 -39.19 13.68 11.09
CA GLU A 697 -39.01 12.23 11.08
C GLU A 697 -37.55 11.88 11.36
N LYS A 698 -37.28 11.25 12.52
CA LYS A 698 -35.92 10.87 12.95
C LYS A 698 -35.14 10.10 11.87
N GLU A 699 -35.80 9.21 11.14
CA GLU A 699 -35.15 8.37 10.11
C GLU A 699 -34.65 9.13 8.88
N GLN A 700 -35.12 10.36 8.67
CA GLN A 700 -34.75 11.18 7.52
C GLN A 700 -33.62 12.15 7.85
N ASN A 701 -33.44 12.50 9.12
CA ASN A 701 -32.47 13.50 9.54
C ASN A 701 -31.04 13.01 9.34
N TYR A 702 -30.22 13.89 8.77
CA TYR A 702 -28.81 13.63 8.57
C TYR A 702 -27.98 14.91 8.51
N ILE A 703 -26.69 14.75 8.79
CA ILE A 703 -25.65 15.73 8.53
C ILE A 703 -24.49 15.01 7.88
N GLN A 704 -24.10 15.48 6.70
CA GLN A 704 -22.86 15.12 6.04
C GLN A 704 -21.93 16.33 6.04
N PHE A 705 -20.81 16.19 6.73
CA PHE A 705 -19.75 17.18 6.80
C PHE A 705 -18.53 16.67 6.05
N SER A 706 -17.97 17.50 5.18
CA SER A 706 -16.71 17.22 4.48
C SER A 706 -15.78 18.41 4.57
N PHE A 707 -14.52 18.14 4.91
CA PHE A 707 -13.50 19.14 5.15
C PHE A 707 -12.20 18.76 4.42
N LYS A 708 -11.68 19.66 3.57
CA LYS A 708 -10.44 19.44 2.79
C LYS A 708 -9.61 20.73 2.66
N GLY A 709 -8.29 20.60 2.64
CA GLY A 709 -7.35 21.66 2.20
C GLY A 709 -6.61 22.42 3.32
N GLY A 710 -5.78 23.38 2.92
CA GLY A 710 -4.99 24.29 3.78
C GLY A 710 -3.70 24.80 3.12
N GLY A 711 -3.28 26.02 3.47
CA GLY A 711 -2.08 26.68 2.91
C GLY A 711 -0.76 26.38 3.63
N ALA A 712 -0.80 25.50 4.64
CA ALA A 712 0.34 25.13 5.49
C ALA A 712 1.06 23.86 5.01
N GLU A 713 2.21 23.52 5.62
CA GLU A 713 2.90 22.25 5.36
C GLU A 713 2.01 21.04 5.67
N GLU A 714 2.26 19.91 5.00
CA GLU A 714 1.43 18.71 5.06
C GLU A 714 1.23 18.18 6.49
N SER A 715 2.29 18.20 7.31
CA SER A 715 2.24 17.81 8.73
C SER A 715 1.26 18.66 9.53
N GLN A 716 1.22 19.98 9.29
CA GLN A 716 0.35 20.94 9.96
C GLN A 716 -1.12 20.80 9.54
N ARG A 717 -1.37 20.49 8.26
CA ARG A 717 -2.73 20.20 7.78
C ARG A 717 -3.30 18.95 8.43
N LEU A 718 -2.50 17.89 8.53
CA LEU A 718 -2.89 16.64 9.17
C LEU A 718 -3.17 16.81 10.67
N MET A 719 -2.34 17.61 11.37
CA MET A 719 -2.54 17.90 12.80
C MET A 719 -3.87 18.62 13.09
N ARG A 720 -4.27 19.57 12.24
CA ARG A 720 -5.56 20.24 12.36
C ARG A 720 -6.73 19.29 12.11
N LEU A 721 -6.59 18.47 11.07
CA LEU A 721 -7.60 17.52 10.68
C LEU A 721 -7.84 16.50 11.79
N GLU A 722 -6.77 16.07 12.48
CA GLU A 722 -6.84 15.23 13.67
C GLU A 722 -7.56 15.92 14.85
N ALA A 723 -7.32 17.22 15.06
CA ALA A 723 -8.05 17.98 16.08
C ALA A 723 -9.56 18.05 15.77
N ILE A 724 -9.93 18.26 14.51
CA ILE A 724 -11.34 18.24 14.06
C ILE A 724 -11.95 16.85 14.24
N ARG A 725 -11.20 15.78 13.88
CA ARG A 725 -11.62 14.38 14.05
C ARG A 725 -11.97 14.08 15.50
N LEU A 726 -11.04 14.35 16.43
CA LEU A 726 -11.23 14.06 17.85
C LEU A 726 -12.46 14.76 18.42
N VAL A 727 -12.73 16.00 18.01
CA VAL A 727 -13.90 16.75 18.48
C VAL A 727 -15.19 16.16 17.89
N LEU A 728 -15.24 15.90 16.59
CA LEU A 728 -16.45 15.35 15.94
C LEU A 728 -16.78 13.94 16.44
N GLU A 729 -15.78 13.11 16.77
CA GLU A 729 -15.98 11.76 17.29
C GLU A 729 -16.68 11.79 18.65
N GLU A 730 -16.25 12.69 19.54
CA GLU A 730 -16.87 12.89 20.84
C GLU A 730 -18.34 13.33 20.72
N TYR A 731 -18.69 14.09 19.67
CA TYR A 731 -20.06 14.52 19.39
C TYR A 731 -20.91 13.51 18.61
N GLY A 732 -20.43 12.28 18.48
CA GLY A 732 -21.18 11.13 17.96
C GLY A 732 -21.23 11.04 16.43
N PHE A 733 -20.33 11.72 15.72
CA PHE A 733 -20.20 11.54 14.27
C PHE A 733 -19.45 10.25 13.95
N SER A 734 -19.91 9.54 12.92
CA SER A 734 -19.10 8.52 12.25
C SER A 734 -18.10 9.23 11.35
N ILE A 735 -16.80 9.05 11.59
CA ILE A 735 -15.75 9.78 10.86
C ILE A 735 -14.96 8.83 9.97
N GLU A 736 -14.68 9.31 8.77
CA GLU A 736 -13.73 8.72 7.85
C GLU A 736 -12.68 9.78 7.49
N VAL A 737 -11.41 9.47 7.78
CA VAL A 737 -10.27 10.33 7.43
C VAL A 737 -9.42 9.64 6.37
N ARG A 738 -9.20 10.32 5.25
CA ARG A 738 -8.34 9.85 4.15
C ARG A 738 -7.48 11.00 3.62
N GLY A 739 -6.16 10.90 3.81
CA GLY A 739 -5.24 11.99 3.45
C GLY A 739 -5.55 13.29 4.21
N ASP A 740 -5.80 14.38 3.48
CA ASP A 740 -6.22 15.68 4.02
C ASP A 740 -7.75 15.91 3.95
N LEU A 741 -8.52 14.87 3.67
CA LEU A 741 -9.98 14.87 3.62
C LEU A 741 -10.54 14.21 4.88
N LEU A 742 -11.41 14.94 5.58
CA LEU A 742 -12.22 14.44 6.68
C LEU A 742 -13.68 14.43 6.26
N LYS A 743 -14.33 13.28 6.41
CA LYS A 743 -15.78 13.13 6.27
C LYS A 743 -16.37 12.72 7.60
N ALA A 744 -17.43 13.40 7.99
CA ALA A 744 -18.17 13.07 9.20
C ALA A 744 -19.65 12.97 8.87
N GLU A 745 -20.28 11.89 9.31
CA GLU A 745 -21.70 11.65 9.13
C GLU A 745 -22.40 11.52 10.48
N PHE A 746 -23.58 12.12 10.59
CA PHE A 746 -24.48 11.99 11.72
C PHE A 746 -25.87 11.71 11.16
N ASN A 747 -26.40 10.52 11.39
CA ASN A 747 -27.59 10.02 10.68
C ASN A 747 -28.62 9.49 11.68
N ARG A 748 -29.90 9.55 11.28
CA ARG A 748 -31.02 8.92 11.98
C ARG A 748 -31.12 9.35 13.43
N GLU A 749 -31.19 10.65 13.67
CA GLU A 749 -31.41 11.21 15.01
C GLU A 749 -32.55 12.22 15.04
N ASN A 750 -33.07 12.51 16.24
CA ASN A 750 -34.19 13.43 16.36
C ASN A 750 -33.79 14.87 15.95
N HIS A 751 -34.81 15.71 15.73
CA HIS A 751 -34.63 17.10 15.30
C HIS A 751 -33.67 17.87 16.22
N ASP A 752 -33.91 17.86 17.52
CA ASP A 752 -33.14 18.65 18.50
C ASP A 752 -31.67 18.21 18.55
N GLU A 753 -31.41 16.91 18.44
CA GLU A 753 -30.07 16.35 18.48
C GLU A 753 -29.28 16.69 17.21
N THR A 754 -29.94 16.65 16.05
CA THR A 754 -29.36 17.03 14.76
C THR A 754 -29.09 18.54 14.72
N GLU A 755 -30.00 19.37 15.24
CA GLU A 755 -29.80 20.81 15.36
C GLU A 755 -28.58 21.14 16.24
N LYS A 756 -28.43 20.47 17.39
CA LYS A 756 -27.25 20.59 18.26
C LYS A 756 -25.95 20.27 17.53
N ARG A 757 -25.91 19.18 16.76
CA ARG A 757 -24.70 18.79 16.00
C ARG A 757 -24.37 19.78 14.89
N LEU A 758 -25.38 20.40 14.27
CA LEU A 758 -25.17 21.49 13.30
C LEU A 758 -24.56 22.73 13.96
N LYS A 759 -25.02 23.11 15.16
CA LYS A 759 -24.39 24.19 15.95
C LYS A 759 -22.93 23.87 16.26
N ALA A 760 -22.63 22.63 16.65
CA ALA A 760 -21.26 22.18 16.89
C ALA A 760 -20.37 22.30 15.64
N ILE A 761 -20.85 21.86 14.47
CA ILE A 761 -20.13 22.03 13.18
C ILE A 761 -19.83 23.50 12.91
N GLY A 762 -20.82 24.38 13.06
CA GLY A 762 -20.64 25.83 12.88
C GLY A 762 -19.52 26.39 13.75
N PHE A 763 -19.51 25.99 15.04
CA PHE A 763 -18.49 26.44 15.99
C PHE A 763 -17.09 25.91 15.64
N ILE A 764 -16.98 24.62 15.31
CA ILE A 764 -15.72 24.00 14.87
C ILE A 764 -15.16 24.74 13.66
N LEU A 765 -16.00 25.09 12.69
CA LEU A 765 -15.59 25.84 11.50
C LEU A 765 -15.05 27.24 11.83
N GLY A 766 -15.73 27.97 12.71
CA GLY A 766 -15.25 29.29 13.14
C GLY A 766 -13.92 29.24 13.90
N ARG A 767 -13.71 28.21 14.72
CA ARG A 767 -12.54 28.11 15.62
C ARG A 767 -11.30 27.49 15.00
N THR A 768 -11.45 26.70 13.93
CA THR A 768 -10.35 25.98 13.26
C THR A 768 -9.72 26.73 12.09
N ARG A 769 -10.25 27.92 11.75
CA ARG A 769 -9.74 28.82 10.71
C ARG A 769 -8.32 29.33 11.03
N LEU A 770 -7.43 29.26 10.04
CA LEU A 770 -6.05 29.83 10.04
C LEU A 770 -5.09 29.33 11.14
N LYS A 771 -5.44 28.33 11.94
CA LYS A 771 -4.55 27.79 12.99
C LYS A 771 -3.44 26.90 12.44
N ASP A 772 -3.54 26.50 11.17
CA ASP A 772 -2.66 25.61 10.44
C ASP A 772 -1.19 26.03 10.56
N MET A 773 -0.90 27.33 10.44
CA MET A 773 0.48 27.86 10.37
C MET A 773 1.24 27.86 11.72
N SER A 774 0.63 27.42 12.82
CA SER A 774 1.19 27.54 14.19
C SER A 774 1.16 26.26 15.05
N MET A 775 0.79 25.11 14.46
CA MET A 775 0.53 23.85 15.18
C MET A 775 1.79 23.03 15.51
N ASN A 776 1.81 22.43 16.71
CA ASN A 776 2.76 21.39 17.15
C ASN A 776 2.02 20.32 18.01
N GLU A 777 2.62 19.15 18.24
CA GLU A 777 1.99 18.00 18.91
C GLU A 777 1.42 18.31 20.30
N GLU A 778 2.13 19.10 21.11
CA GLU A 778 1.73 19.47 22.47
C GLU A 778 0.50 20.40 22.48
N LYS A 779 0.31 21.21 21.43
CA LYS A 779 -0.86 22.08 21.28
C LYS A 779 -2.13 21.33 20.85
N ILE A 780 -2.04 20.15 20.25
CA ILE A 780 -3.24 19.40 19.77
C ILE A 780 -4.08 18.90 20.93
N LYS A 781 -3.47 18.16 21.88
CA LYS A 781 -4.19 17.62 23.05
C LYS A 781 -4.80 18.72 23.92
N ASN A 782 -4.12 19.87 24.03
CA ASN A 782 -4.62 21.02 24.76
C ASN A 782 -5.72 21.77 23.99
N LEU A 783 -5.63 21.87 22.66
CA LEU A 783 -6.66 22.49 21.83
C LEU A 783 -7.93 21.63 21.81
N SER A 784 -7.84 20.31 21.62
CA SER A 784 -8.99 19.40 21.63
C SER A 784 -9.70 19.41 23.00
N ARG A 785 -8.97 19.34 24.12
CA ARG A 785 -9.58 19.44 25.46
C ARG A 785 -10.27 20.78 25.71
N LYS A 786 -9.66 21.89 25.28
CA LYS A 786 -10.27 23.22 25.40
C LYS A 786 -11.50 23.37 24.52
N PHE A 787 -11.48 22.80 23.32
CA PHE A 787 -12.62 22.78 22.39
C PHE A 787 -13.80 21.99 22.95
N LEU A 788 -13.55 20.81 23.52
CA LEU A 788 -14.59 19.98 24.13
C LEU A 788 -15.29 20.71 25.28
N GLY A 789 -14.53 21.33 26.19
CA GLY A 789 -15.11 22.12 27.28
C GLY A 789 -15.90 23.36 26.80
N GLU A 790 -15.45 24.01 25.72
CA GLU A 790 -16.17 25.15 25.14
C GLU A 790 -17.46 24.72 24.40
N LEU A 791 -17.48 23.55 23.75
CA LEU A 791 -18.64 23.02 23.03
C LEU A 791 -19.72 22.48 23.99
N ASP A 792 -19.34 21.88 25.12
CA ASP A 792 -20.30 21.45 26.14
C ASP A 792 -21.10 22.61 26.71
N GLU A 793 -20.48 23.79 26.87
CA GLU A 793 -21.16 25.02 27.28
C GLU A 793 -22.12 25.57 26.19
N ILE A 794 -21.81 25.35 24.91
CA ILE A 794 -22.63 25.82 23.77
C ILE A 794 -23.87 24.94 23.58
N LEU A 795 -23.75 23.64 23.87
CA LEU A 795 -24.80 22.64 23.64
C LEU A 795 -25.69 22.39 24.87
N ALA A 796 -25.34 23.00 26.01
CA ALA A 796 -26.15 23.08 27.22
C ALA A 796 -27.24 24.18 27.17
N LEU A 797 -27.17 25.09 26.20
CA LEU A 797 -28.16 26.10 25.83
C LEU A 797 -29.01 25.62 24.64
#